data_AF-A0A4U0W8C5-F1
#
_entry.id   AF-A0A4U0W8C5-F1
#
_cell.length_a   1.000
_cell.length_b   1.000
_cell.length_c   1.000
_cell.angle_alpha   90.00
_cell.angle_beta   90.00
_cell.angle_gamma   90.00
#
_symmetry.space_group_name_H-M   'P 1'
#
loop_
_entity.id
_entity.type
_entity.pdbx_description
1 polymer ?
#
loop_
_entity_poly.entity_id
_entity_poly.type
_entity_poly.pdbx_seq_one_letter_code
_entity_poly.pdbx_strand_id
1 'polypeptide(L)'
;MLSTSSLRARIPTSTLRARLRRPTFKTSTRTASAQATTQKTARSSSRSAPYLAELKSKYPHAEPRSLVVAFVVLHELTALVPLAVLFGAFHYLGAGAALVAWIVDETSTTSGKETGWKDTVRDWLREAETKAERVGRRYGLFGWSKESKEERRARRSRELNRDEEEQAAGPVALSKERLLVSGDVANAAAAYLAVKALLPLRILISLRLSPFLANRSILLRRRLKTHYSLLVPFPPLPFAYPPRRRRPEELRVRTGSPLPPVTPRESQVQDGVQMHEMDRPDGPTRSTPEDEEADPFAGRDAIEEIPPSPDRSATSVKPPTESSGPPPGEEVLIVEFSKLYDPLNPQATSSMNAYAASKASRDLGVSQTLVNLDTALFLVGFGVAAPIAAPLSELAGRNMVYLVSLAAFALLEVGAASCVSIASRSSIRQVFSFGIISFFSGCFASPPLSNAAAGIGDLWSARERTVVFPVFAAFGLIGPCLGPVIGGWIASSSVSYRWTDWVQSIWALGLLILVFTSLAETFPPMILGWKAAAIRARNQDSRYLSPLQAKHLRGSYRRELLRTLARPFEMLFLEPIVMCFLAYLTLVFCVLFGALVAYSFIFAAYDLSLEQTPRQLGRLFLAIPIGLVVCTAILVPLAWVDYQRCIDRAGLRFATAPPEARLRAAMIGTWAIPAGLLWTAWTSDGRYSIFHPLGGQALFGFGFLTCFVSSYLYLIDSYGHAAASALSAVTFLRYLVSGGAVLFTPPMYRHLTREWALTLLACLAAALSFVPWLFYFLGVRIRSWSRWTLH
;
A
#
# COMPACT_ATOMS: atom_id res chain seq x y z
N MET A 1 -57.24 2.34 48.81
CA MET A 1 -57.89 1.38 47.88
C MET A 1 -56.78 0.81 47.01
N LEU A 2 -56.45 -0.49 46.91
CA LEU A 2 -56.73 -1.74 47.65
C LEU A 2 -55.38 -2.52 47.58
N SER A 3 -54.78 -3.14 48.61
CA SER A 3 -55.17 -4.39 49.34
C SER A 3 -55.51 -5.56 48.39
N THR A 4 -55.00 -6.81 48.44
CA THR A 4 -54.02 -7.55 49.29
C THR A 4 -53.52 -8.76 48.44
N SER A 5 -52.81 -9.86 48.79
CA SER A 5 -52.19 -10.52 49.97
C SER A 5 -51.34 -11.70 49.41
N SER A 6 -50.00 -11.79 49.55
CA SER A 6 -49.19 -12.36 50.66
C SER A 6 -49.20 -13.90 50.85
N LEU A 7 -48.01 -14.49 51.15
CA LEU A 7 -47.71 -15.91 51.49
C LEU A 7 -47.85 -16.96 50.36
N ARG A 8 -47.39 -18.22 50.48
CA ARG A 8 -46.13 -18.88 50.95
C ARG A 8 -46.43 -20.40 51.12
N ALA A 9 -45.83 -21.23 50.28
CA ALA A 9 -45.39 -22.63 50.50
C ALA A 9 -46.28 -23.68 51.23
N ARG A 10 -46.40 -24.88 50.63
CA ARG A 10 -45.74 -26.14 51.10
C ARG A 10 -45.85 -27.30 50.09
N ILE A 11 -45.11 -28.38 50.37
CA ILE A 11 -44.92 -29.59 49.56
C ILE A 11 -45.76 -30.75 50.13
N PRO A 12 -46.17 -31.72 49.31
CA PRO A 12 -46.19 -33.12 49.73
C PRO A 12 -45.41 -34.05 48.78
N THR A 13 -44.70 -35.03 49.34
CA THR A 13 -43.97 -36.09 48.61
C THR A 13 -44.49 -37.47 48.98
N SER A 14 -44.88 -38.30 48.00
CA SER A 14 -44.92 -39.77 48.12
C SER A 14 -45.27 -40.47 46.79
N THR A 15 -45.14 -41.81 46.75
CA THR A 15 -45.51 -42.74 45.65
C THR A 15 -44.91 -42.44 44.26
N LEU A 16 -43.65 -42.79 43.96
CA LEU A 16 -43.07 -44.12 43.63
C LEU A 16 -43.37 -44.71 42.23
N ARG A 17 -42.27 -45.14 41.57
CA ARG A 17 -42.14 -46.25 40.60
C ARG A 17 -42.86 -46.16 39.23
N ALA A 18 -42.17 -45.54 38.27
CA ALA A 18 -41.96 -46.17 36.95
C ALA A 18 -40.70 -45.64 36.23
N ARG A 19 -40.00 -46.54 35.52
CA ARG A 19 -39.08 -46.27 34.37
C ARG A 19 -38.02 -45.15 34.50
N LEU A 20 -36.92 -45.44 35.19
CA LEU A 20 -35.60 -44.88 34.86
C LEU A 20 -34.69 -45.97 34.26
N ARG A 21 -34.68 -46.09 32.92
CA ARG A 21 -33.62 -46.82 32.19
C ARG A 21 -32.65 -45.80 31.60
N ARG A 22 -31.40 -45.79 32.07
CA ARG A 22 -30.29 -45.05 31.43
C ARG A 22 -29.83 -45.82 30.18
N PRO A 23 -29.70 -45.20 29.00
CA PRO A 23 -28.96 -45.79 27.89
C PRO A 23 -27.45 -45.63 28.12
N THR A 24 -26.71 -46.74 28.16
CA THR A 24 -25.25 -46.76 28.30
C THR A 24 -24.57 -46.46 26.95
N PHE A 25 -24.26 -45.19 26.70
CA PHE A 25 -23.56 -44.78 25.47
C PHE A 25 -22.07 -45.18 25.49
N LYS A 26 -21.61 -45.83 24.42
CA LYS A 26 -20.29 -46.48 24.36
C LYS A 26 -19.15 -45.46 24.19
N THR A 27 -18.34 -45.25 25.22
CA THR A 27 -17.16 -44.36 25.20
C THR A 27 -15.89 -44.96 24.57
N SER A 28 -15.89 -46.25 24.20
CA SER A 28 -14.69 -46.98 23.73
C SER A 28 -14.24 -46.64 22.29
N THR A 29 -15.17 -46.32 21.38
CA THR A 29 -14.83 -46.17 19.95
C THR A 29 -14.13 -44.85 19.58
N ARG A 30 -14.35 -43.77 20.36
CA ARG A 30 -13.74 -42.44 20.08
C ARG A 30 -12.26 -42.35 20.51
N THR A 31 -11.84 -43.13 21.51
CA THR A 31 -10.43 -43.28 21.88
C THR A 31 -9.67 -44.16 20.90
N ALA A 32 -10.28 -45.26 20.44
CA ALA A 32 -9.70 -46.13 19.42
C ALA A 32 -9.44 -45.39 18.09
N SER A 33 -10.40 -44.59 17.59
CA SER A 33 -10.20 -43.81 16.37
C SER A 33 -9.13 -42.73 16.53
N ALA A 34 -9.07 -42.05 17.68
CA ALA A 34 -8.01 -41.09 17.98
C ALA A 34 -6.62 -41.75 18.00
N GLN A 35 -6.46 -42.86 18.73
CA GLN A 35 -5.19 -43.60 18.81
C GLN A 35 -4.75 -44.15 17.44
N ALA A 36 -5.69 -44.64 16.62
CA ALA A 36 -5.40 -45.09 15.26
C ALA A 36 -4.92 -43.93 14.36
N THR A 37 -5.46 -42.71 14.53
CA THR A 37 -4.97 -41.50 13.85
C THR A 37 -3.56 -41.14 14.32
N THR A 38 -3.28 -41.18 15.63
CA THR A 38 -1.94 -40.89 16.18
C THR A 38 -0.90 -41.92 15.74
N GLN A 39 -1.25 -43.21 15.66
CA GLN A 39 -0.37 -44.24 15.10
C GLN A 39 -0.15 -44.06 13.60
N LYS A 40 -1.16 -43.62 12.83
CA LYS A 40 -0.97 -43.28 11.40
C LYS A 40 0.01 -42.11 11.22
N THR A 41 -0.07 -41.04 12.03
CA THR A 41 0.90 -39.94 11.94
C THR A 41 2.31 -40.36 12.38
N ALA A 42 2.45 -41.18 13.42
CA ALA A 42 3.74 -41.73 13.85
C ALA A 42 4.38 -42.72 12.84
N ARG A 43 3.58 -43.52 12.12
CA ARG A 43 4.07 -44.35 11.00
C ARG A 43 4.35 -43.55 9.73
N SER A 44 3.76 -42.35 9.59
CA SER A 44 4.03 -41.45 8.46
C SER A 44 5.37 -40.72 8.62
N SER A 45 5.69 -40.23 9.83
CA SER A 45 6.93 -39.49 10.09
C SER A 45 8.18 -40.36 9.86
N SER A 46 8.19 -41.61 10.32
CA SER A 46 9.34 -42.52 10.17
C SER A 46 9.66 -42.85 8.70
N ARG A 47 8.64 -42.97 7.84
CA ARG A 47 8.84 -43.14 6.38
C ARG A 47 9.39 -41.87 5.69
N SER A 48 9.09 -40.68 6.21
CA SER A 48 9.55 -39.42 5.61
C SER A 48 10.99 -39.03 5.97
N ALA A 49 11.51 -39.55 7.09
CA ALA A 49 12.84 -39.23 7.60
C ALA A 49 14.01 -39.47 6.62
N PRO A 50 14.16 -40.66 5.97
CA PRO A 50 15.28 -40.90 5.05
C PRO A 50 15.20 -40.01 3.80
N TYR A 51 14.00 -39.79 3.25
CA TYR A 51 13.81 -38.92 2.09
C TYR A 51 14.19 -37.46 2.41
N LEU A 52 13.82 -36.95 3.60
CA LEU A 52 14.21 -35.61 4.02
C LEU A 52 15.72 -35.49 4.32
N ALA A 53 16.38 -36.57 4.75
CA ALA A 53 17.84 -36.60 4.91
C ALA A 53 18.56 -36.57 3.55
N GLU A 54 18.12 -37.34 2.56
CA GLU A 54 18.63 -37.31 1.18
C GLU A 54 18.38 -35.95 0.52
N LEU A 55 17.19 -35.37 0.71
CA LEU A 55 16.88 -34.04 0.19
C LEU A 55 17.83 -32.98 0.77
N LYS A 56 18.17 -33.09 2.06
CA LYS A 56 19.05 -32.16 2.77
C LYS A 56 20.52 -32.35 2.41
N SER A 57 20.99 -33.54 2.08
CA SER A 57 22.36 -33.74 1.57
C SER A 57 22.52 -33.22 0.14
N LYS A 58 21.50 -33.42 -0.70
CA LYS A 58 21.49 -32.98 -2.12
C LYS A 58 21.18 -31.49 -2.32
N TYR A 59 20.41 -30.90 -1.41
CA TYR A 59 19.98 -29.49 -1.45
C TYR A 59 20.19 -28.82 -0.07
N PRO A 60 21.45 -28.54 0.34
CA PRO A 60 21.80 -28.14 1.71
C PRO A 60 21.27 -26.77 2.16
N HIS A 61 20.57 -26.03 1.31
CA HIS A 61 19.92 -24.77 1.67
C HIS A 61 18.40 -24.77 1.46
N ALA A 62 17.79 -25.90 1.07
CA ALA A 62 16.34 -26.01 0.90
C ALA A 62 15.63 -26.15 2.25
N GLU A 63 15.22 -25.01 2.84
CA GLU A 63 14.42 -25.00 4.08
C GLU A 63 12.99 -25.53 3.84
N PRO A 64 12.35 -26.22 4.82
CA PRO A 64 10.98 -26.73 4.69
C PRO A 64 9.93 -25.70 4.27
N ARG A 65 10.09 -24.43 4.69
CA ARG A 65 9.21 -23.33 4.28
C ARG A 65 9.42 -22.95 2.81
N SER A 66 10.67 -22.86 2.38
CA SER A 66 11.02 -22.57 0.98
C SER A 66 10.58 -23.69 0.02
N LEU A 67 10.60 -24.95 0.46
CA LEU A 67 10.08 -26.09 -0.29
C LEU A 67 8.56 -26.00 -0.52
N VAL A 68 7.78 -25.65 0.50
CA VAL A 68 6.32 -25.48 0.37
C VAL A 68 5.98 -24.30 -0.54
N VAL A 69 6.65 -23.16 -0.40
CA VAL A 69 6.43 -21.99 -1.27
C VAL A 69 6.83 -22.31 -2.72
N ALA A 70 7.99 -22.94 -2.93
CA ALA A 70 8.44 -23.37 -4.26
C ALA A 70 7.47 -24.37 -4.90
N PHE A 71 6.91 -25.30 -4.12
CA PHE A 71 5.88 -26.23 -4.61
C PHE A 71 4.59 -25.51 -5.03
N VAL A 72 4.05 -24.61 -4.19
CA VAL A 72 2.80 -23.88 -4.51
C VAL A 72 2.98 -23.00 -5.75
N VAL A 73 4.04 -22.18 -5.80
CA VAL A 73 4.33 -21.32 -6.96
C VAL A 73 4.44 -22.14 -8.25
N LEU A 74 5.12 -23.29 -8.20
CA LEU A 74 5.30 -24.13 -9.38
C LEU A 74 4.06 -24.95 -9.75
N HIS A 75 3.21 -25.30 -8.78
CA HIS A 75 1.93 -25.96 -9.03
C HIS A 75 0.92 -25.06 -9.75
N GLU A 76 0.88 -23.77 -9.37
CA GLU A 76 0.07 -22.75 -10.05
C GLU A 76 0.66 -22.37 -11.42
N LEU A 77 1.98 -22.18 -11.52
CA LEU A 77 2.63 -21.87 -12.80
C LEU A 77 2.44 -23.00 -13.83
N THR A 78 2.54 -24.26 -13.40
CA THR A 78 2.23 -25.43 -14.23
C THR A 78 0.72 -25.63 -14.47
N ALA A 79 -0.17 -24.86 -13.83
CA ALA A 79 -1.58 -24.76 -14.22
C ALA A 79 -1.76 -23.69 -15.32
N LEU A 80 -1.32 -22.45 -15.02
CA LEU A 80 -1.67 -21.26 -15.79
C LEU A 80 -0.96 -21.20 -17.14
N VAL A 81 0.34 -21.55 -17.21
CA VAL A 81 1.09 -21.48 -18.46
C VAL A 81 0.57 -22.49 -19.49
N PRO A 82 0.38 -23.79 -19.15
CA PRO A 82 -0.25 -24.74 -20.08
C PRO A 82 -1.70 -24.38 -20.42
N LEU A 83 -2.49 -23.81 -19.50
CA LEU A 83 -3.87 -23.40 -19.78
C LEU A 83 -3.92 -22.30 -20.85
N ALA A 84 -3.07 -21.28 -20.73
CA ALA A 84 -3.01 -20.20 -21.71
C ALA A 84 -2.47 -20.67 -23.08
N VAL A 85 -1.43 -21.51 -23.09
CA VAL A 85 -0.84 -22.06 -24.32
C VAL A 85 -1.83 -22.98 -25.04
N LEU A 86 -2.50 -23.89 -24.31
CA LEU A 86 -3.50 -24.79 -24.90
C LEU A 86 -4.76 -24.05 -25.38
N PHE A 87 -5.21 -23.03 -24.65
CA PHE A 87 -6.30 -22.17 -25.12
C PHE A 87 -5.94 -21.46 -26.43
N GLY A 88 -4.76 -20.84 -26.50
CA GLY A 88 -4.26 -20.20 -27.72
C GLY A 88 -4.11 -21.17 -28.89
N ALA A 89 -3.59 -22.38 -28.64
CA ALA A 89 -3.45 -23.43 -29.64
C ALA A 89 -4.81 -23.94 -30.15
N PHE A 90 -5.77 -24.22 -29.26
CA PHE A 90 -7.11 -24.67 -29.66
C PHE A 90 -7.92 -23.58 -30.38
N HIS A 91 -7.75 -22.31 -30.00
CA HIS A 91 -8.33 -21.17 -30.72
C HIS A 91 -7.72 -21.00 -32.12
N TYR A 92 -6.38 -21.06 -32.26
CA TYR A 92 -5.71 -20.91 -33.55
C TYR A 92 -5.95 -22.09 -34.51
N LEU A 93 -6.00 -23.31 -33.99
CA LEU A 93 -6.21 -24.54 -34.78
C LEU A 93 -7.69 -24.90 -34.98
N GLY A 94 -8.63 -24.18 -34.35
CA GLY A 94 -10.06 -24.51 -34.31
C GLY A 94 -10.43 -25.81 -33.58
N ALA A 95 -9.43 -26.56 -33.10
CA ALA A 95 -9.57 -27.95 -32.67
C ALA A 95 -10.32 -28.14 -31.34
N GLY A 96 -10.48 -27.10 -30.52
CA GLY A 96 -11.14 -27.21 -29.21
C GLY A 96 -12.63 -27.58 -29.31
N ALA A 97 -13.33 -27.04 -30.31
CA ALA A 97 -14.72 -27.40 -30.59
C ALA A 97 -14.87 -28.87 -31.01
N ALA A 98 -14.00 -29.35 -31.90
CA ALA A 98 -13.99 -30.76 -32.33
C ALA A 98 -13.65 -31.71 -31.18
N LEU A 99 -12.69 -31.34 -30.31
CA LEU A 99 -12.31 -32.14 -29.15
C LEU A 99 -13.45 -32.25 -28.13
N VAL A 100 -14.14 -31.13 -27.83
CA VAL A 100 -15.30 -31.14 -26.91
C VAL A 100 -16.45 -31.94 -27.50
N ALA A 101 -16.75 -31.79 -28.80
CA ALA A 101 -17.79 -32.57 -29.47
C ALA A 101 -17.50 -34.09 -29.43
N TRP A 102 -16.26 -34.50 -29.70
CA TRP A 102 -15.83 -35.90 -29.59
C TRP A 102 -15.94 -36.45 -28.16
N ILE A 103 -15.54 -35.67 -27.15
CA ILE A 103 -15.69 -36.05 -25.73
C ILE A 103 -17.17 -36.17 -25.34
N VAL A 104 -18.04 -35.29 -25.83
CA VAL A 104 -19.49 -35.35 -25.57
C VAL A 104 -20.11 -36.60 -26.20
N ASP A 105 -19.75 -36.92 -27.45
CA ASP A 105 -20.28 -38.09 -28.14
C ASP A 105 -19.83 -39.40 -27.45
N GLU A 106 -18.52 -39.56 -27.22
CA GLU A 106 -17.92 -40.71 -26.53
C GLU A 106 -18.39 -40.86 -25.07
N THR A 107 -18.78 -39.78 -24.39
CA THR A 107 -19.39 -39.87 -23.05
C THR A 107 -20.91 -40.05 -23.06
N SER A 108 -21.54 -40.15 -24.23
CA SER A 108 -22.99 -40.39 -24.42
C SER A 108 -23.35 -41.79 -24.94
N THR A 109 -22.42 -42.51 -25.57
CA THR A 109 -22.67 -43.78 -26.28
C THR A 109 -22.73 -45.03 -25.39
N THR A 110 -22.18 -45.01 -24.17
CA THR A 110 -22.09 -46.19 -23.29
C THR A 110 -23.11 -46.18 -22.15
N SER A 111 -24.20 -46.93 -22.30
CA SER A 111 -25.21 -47.21 -21.25
C SER A 111 -24.88 -48.46 -20.40
N GLY A 112 -23.60 -48.80 -20.28
CA GLY A 112 -23.10 -49.97 -19.53
C GLY A 112 -22.55 -49.60 -18.15
N LYS A 113 -22.49 -50.57 -17.23
CA LYS A 113 -22.13 -50.39 -15.80
C LYS A 113 -20.65 -50.08 -15.50
N GLU A 114 -19.85 -49.70 -16.49
CA GLU A 114 -18.42 -49.45 -16.35
C GLU A 114 -18.02 -48.03 -16.79
N THR A 115 -16.84 -47.57 -16.33
CA THR A 115 -16.16 -46.29 -16.66
C THR A 115 -16.54 -45.04 -15.85
N GLY A 116 -16.34 -45.06 -14.53
CA GLY A 116 -16.37 -43.85 -13.67
C GLY A 116 -15.39 -42.72 -14.07
N TRP A 117 -14.47 -42.96 -15.01
CA TRP A 117 -13.68 -41.90 -15.65
C TRP A 117 -14.51 -41.07 -16.64
N LYS A 118 -15.49 -41.66 -17.35
CA LYS A 118 -16.39 -40.92 -18.25
C LYS A 118 -17.27 -39.95 -17.45
N ASP A 119 -17.78 -40.38 -16.31
CA ASP A 119 -18.52 -39.51 -15.38
C ASP A 119 -17.63 -38.37 -14.86
N THR A 120 -16.40 -38.70 -14.43
CA THR A 120 -15.40 -37.72 -14.00
C THR A 120 -15.11 -36.67 -15.07
N VAL A 121 -14.94 -37.08 -16.34
CA VAL A 121 -14.73 -36.16 -17.47
C VAL A 121 -15.97 -35.31 -17.76
N ARG A 122 -17.18 -35.90 -17.66
CA ARG A 122 -18.45 -35.18 -17.86
C ARG A 122 -18.65 -34.10 -16.78
N ASP A 123 -18.34 -34.39 -15.53
CA ASP A 123 -18.36 -33.39 -14.44
C ASP A 123 -17.26 -32.35 -14.58
N TRP A 124 -16.09 -32.71 -15.10
CA TRP A 124 -15.03 -31.74 -15.40
C TRP A 124 -15.41 -30.81 -16.56
N LEU A 125 -16.15 -31.29 -17.57
CA LEU A 125 -16.69 -30.47 -18.65
C LEU A 125 -17.76 -29.49 -18.13
N ARG A 126 -18.71 -29.96 -17.31
CA ARG A 126 -19.68 -29.11 -16.60
C ARG A 126 -18.99 -28.04 -15.74
N GLU A 127 -17.94 -28.40 -15.01
CA GLU A 127 -17.14 -27.45 -14.21
C GLU A 127 -16.37 -26.45 -15.10
N ALA A 128 -15.98 -26.85 -16.31
CA ALA A 128 -15.32 -25.98 -17.28
C ALA A 128 -16.30 -24.97 -17.88
N GLU A 129 -17.45 -25.42 -18.36
CA GLU A 129 -18.52 -24.59 -18.94
C GLU A 129 -19.04 -23.56 -17.94
N THR A 130 -19.40 -23.98 -16.74
CA THR A 130 -19.89 -23.08 -15.68
C THR A 130 -18.83 -22.06 -15.25
N LYS A 131 -17.54 -22.39 -15.30
CA LYS A 131 -16.45 -21.43 -15.09
C LYS A 131 -16.27 -20.49 -16.28
N ALA A 132 -16.31 -21.00 -17.51
CA ALA A 132 -16.21 -20.20 -18.73
C ALA A 132 -17.36 -19.19 -18.81
N GLU A 133 -18.61 -19.59 -18.51
CA GLU A 133 -19.76 -18.69 -18.41
C GLU A 133 -19.60 -17.66 -17.29
N ARG A 134 -19.20 -18.10 -16.08
CA ARG A 134 -18.98 -17.22 -14.92
C ARG A 134 -17.84 -16.20 -15.13
N VAL A 135 -16.89 -16.48 -16.03
CA VAL A 135 -15.83 -15.55 -16.47
C VAL A 135 -16.29 -14.70 -17.65
N GLY A 136 -17.01 -15.30 -18.60
CA GLY A 136 -17.57 -14.68 -19.79
C GLY A 136 -18.56 -13.57 -19.46
N ARG A 137 -19.67 -13.90 -18.78
CA ARG A 137 -20.64 -12.92 -18.27
C ARG A 137 -20.01 -11.88 -17.33
N ARG A 138 -18.90 -12.22 -16.65
CA ARG A 138 -18.20 -11.31 -15.73
C ARG A 138 -17.43 -10.21 -16.45
N TYR A 139 -16.86 -10.49 -17.62
CA TYR A 139 -15.99 -9.55 -18.34
C TYR A 139 -16.52 -9.11 -19.72
N GLY A 140 -17.54 -9.77 -20.27
CA GLY A 140 -18.01 -9.58 -21.64
C GLY A 140 -17.20 -10.40 -22.66
N LEU A 141 -16.79 -11.62 -22.27
CA LEU A 141 -15.96 -12.53 -23.08
C LEU A 141 -16.78 -13.74 -23.56
N PHE A 142 -16.25 -14.45 -24.56
CA PHE A 142 -16.85 -15.67 -25.14
C PHE A 142 -18.29 -15.48 -25.68
N GLY A 143 -18.61 -14.29 -26.20
CA GLY A 143 -19.92 -13.97 -26.78
C GLY A 143 -21.00 -13.54 -25.78
N TRP A 144 -20.81 -13.74 -24.46
CA TRP A 144 -21.76 -13.26 -23.45
C TRP A 144 -21.67 -11.75 -23.21
N SER A 145 -22.82 -11.13 -22.93
CA SER A 145 -22.88 -9.74 -22.46
C SER A 145 -22.30 -9.59 -21.05
N LYS A 146 -21.81 -8.38 -20.74
CA LYS A 146 -21.20 -8.06 -19.44
C LYS A 146 -22.29 -7.79 -18.40
N GLU A 147 -22.53 -8.77 -17.54
CA GLU A 147 -23.55 -8.79 -16.50
C GLU A 147 -23.30 -7.72 -15.41
N SER A 148 -24.35 -6.99 -15.03
CA SER A 148 -24.34 -5.89 -14.04
C SER A 148 -24.10 -6.38 -12.60
N LYS A 149 -23.90 -5.43 -11.67
CA LYS A 149 -23.73 -5.75 -10.23
C LYS A 149 -24.99 -6.33 -9.58
N GLU A 150 -26.17 -6.09 -10.15
CA GLU A 150 -27.46 -6.49 -9.56
C GLU A 150 -27.91 -7.84 -10.12
N GLU A 151 -27.81 -8.05 -11.44
CA GLU A 151 -27.97 -9.38 -12.05
C GLU A 151 -27.03 -10.40 -11.42
N ARG A 152 -25.77 -10.03 -11.12
CA ARG A 152 -24.82 -10.88 -10.36
C ARG A 152 -25.31 -11.26 -8.97
N ARG A 153 -25.99 -10.36 -8.26
CA ARG A 153 -26.55 -10.63 -6.93
C ARG A 153 -27.75 -11.56 -7.04
N ALA A 154 -28.68 -11.26 -7.94
CA ALA A 154 -29.85 -12.07 -8.23
C ALA A 154 -29.47 -13.47 -8.74
N ARG A 155 -28.42 -13.60 -9.56
CA ARG A 155 -27.91 -14.90 -10.02
C ARG A 155 -27.17 -15.64 -8.91
N ARG A 156 -26.41 -14.97 -8.04
CA ARG A 156 -25.79 -15.63 -6.86
C ARG A 156 -26.84 -16.14 -5.87
N SER A 157 -27.94 -15.43 -5.64
CA SER A 157 -29.04 -15.96 -4.81
C SER A 157 -29.77 -17.11 -5.50
N ARG A 158 -29.97 -17.06 -6.83
CA ARG A 158 -30.51 -18.20 -7.60
C ARG A 158 -29.56 -19.41 -7.61
N GLU A 159 -28.24 -19.20 -7.70
CA GLU A 159 -27.22 -20.24 -7.55
C GLU A 159 -27.32 -20.88 -6.15
N LEU A 160 -27.36 -20.08 -5.08
CA LEU A 160 -27.50 -20.59 -3.70
C LEU A 160 -28.80 -21.40 -3.47
N ASN A 161 -29.96 -20.85 -3.85
CA ASN A 161 -31.24 -21.55 -3.70
C ASN A 161 -31.27 -22.86 -4.53
N ARG A 162 -30.68 -22.86 -5.73
CA ARG A 162 -30.60 -24.06 -6.57
C ARG A 162 -29.60 -25.08 -6.04
N ASP A 163 -28.49 -24.66 -5.44
CA ASP A 163 -27.55 -25.55 -4.77
C ASP A 163 -28.20 -26.24 -3.54
N GLU A 164 -29.19 -25.60 -2.90
CA GLU A 164 -30.03 -26.19 -1.84
C GLU A 164 -31.10 -27.16 -2.42
N GLU A 165 -31.73 -26.83 -3.56
CA GLU A 165 -32.70 -27.70 -4.25
C GLU A 165 -32.04 -28.95 -4.90
N GLU A 166 -30.88 -28.81 -5.56
CA GLU A 166 -30.13 -29.94 -6.15
C GLU A 166 -29.43 -30.82 -5.10
N GLN A 167 -29.37 -30.40 -3.83
CA GLN A 167 -29.00 -31.28 -2.71
C GLN A 167 -30.19 -32.08 -2.16
N ALA A 168 -31.44 -31.67 -2.46
CA ALA A 168 -32.65 -32.39 -2.10
C ALA A 168 -33.15 -33.34 -3.21
N ALA A 169 -32.90 -33.01 -4.48
CA ALA A 169 -33.26 -33.82 -5.64
C ALA A 169 -32.05 -34.58 -6.21
N GLY A 170 -32.17 -35.92 -6.34
CA GLY A 170 -31.11 -36.79 -6.85
C GLY A 170 -30.68 -36.51 -8.30
N PRO A 171 -29.55 -37.11 -8.76
CA PRO A 171 -28.85 -36.68 -9.97
C PRO A 171 -29.71 -36.76 -11.25
N VAL A 172 -30.07 -35.58 -11.77
CA VAL A 172 -30.90 -35.42 -12.98
C VAL A 172 -30.10 -35.75 -14.24
N ALA A 173 -30.67 -36.58 -15.11
CA ALA A 173 -30.10 -36.91 -16.42
C ALA A 173 -30.14 -35.69 -17.36
N LEU A 174 -29.06 -35.46 -18.12
CA LEU A 174 -28.98 -34.35 -19.08
C LEU A 174 -29.73 -34.66 -20.38
N SER A 175 -30.54 -33.72 -20.85
CA SER A 175 -31.05 -33.72 -22.22
C SER A 175 -29.95 -33.34 -23.22
N LYS A 176 -30.01 -33.93 -24.43
CA LYS A 176 -28.95 -33.84 -25.44
C LYS A 176 -28.77 -32.42 -26.04
N GLU A 177 -29.75 -31.54 -25.83
CA GLU A 177 -29.86 -30.23 -26.50
C GLU A 177 -28.98 -29.11 -25.92
N ARG A 178 -28.42 -29.25 -24.69
CA ARG A 178 -27.61 -28.21 -24.05
C ARG A 178 -26.12 -28.23 -24.39
N LEU A 179 -25.61 -29.25 -25.08
CA LEU A 179 -24.17 -29.54 -25.19
C LEU A 179 -23.50 -29.05 -26.49
N LEU A 180 -24.18 -28.24 -27.31
CA LEU A 180 -23.58 -27.62 -28.51
C LEU A 180 -22.74 -26.39 -28.15
N VAL A 181 -21.58 -26.63 -27.55
CA VAL A 181 -20.62 -25.58 -27.16
C VAL A 181 -19.95 -24.98 -28.40
N SER A 182 -20.35 -23.78 -28.79
CA SER A 182 -19.82 -23.08 -29.97
C SER A 182 -18.68 -22.11 -29.62
N GLY A 183 -17.69 -22.02 -30.50
CA GLY A 183 -16.60 -21.05 -30.45
C GLY A 183 -15.71 -21.15 -29.20
N ASP A 184 -15.29 -20.00 -28.69
CA ASP A 184 -14.20 -19.91 -27.70
C ASP A 184 -14.51 -20.53 -26.33
N VAL A 185 -15.79 -20.78 -26.02
CA VAL A 185 -16.18 -21.54 -24.83
C VAL A 185 -15.63 -22.97 -24.90
N ALA A 186 -15.70 -23.60 -26.08
CA ALA A 186 -15.18 -24.96 -26.28
C ALA A 186 -13.65 -24.98 -26.23
N ASN A 187 -12.98 -23.96 -26.78
CA ASN A 187 -11.53 -23.80 -26.69
C ASN A 187 -11.06 -23.67 -25.22
N ALA A 188 -11.80 -22.91 -24.39
CA ALA A 188 -11.55 -22.79 -22.96
C ALA A 188 -11.83 -24.09 -22.20
N ALA A 189 -12.91 -24.80 -22.53
CA ALA A 189 -13.25 -26.08 -21.91
C ALA A 189 -12.23 -27.18 -22.24
N ALA A 190 -11.83 -27.29 -23.51
CA ALA A 190 -10.76 -28.19 -23.98
C ALA A 190 -9.43 -27.94 -23.25
N ALA A 191 -9.01 -26.67 -23.15
CA ALA A 191 -7.78 -26.30 -22.45
C ALA A 191 -7.84 -26.65 -20.95
N TYR A 192 -8.97 -26.39 -20.29
CA TYR A 192 -9.17 -26.75 -18.89
C TYR A 192 -9.15 -28.27 -18.67
N LEU A 193 -9.84 -29.05 -19.51
CA LEU A 193 -9.85 -30.51 -19.45
C LEU A 193 -8.44 -31.10 -19.59
N ALA A 194 -7.67 -30.62 -20.56
CA ALA A 194 -6.28 -31.05 -20.75
C ALA A 194 -5.38 -30.73 -19.53
N VAL A 195 -5.47 -29.52 -18.97
CA VAL A 195 -4.69 -29.13 -17.77
C VAL A 195 -5.10 -29.89 -16.51
N LYS A 196 -6.35 -30.38 -16.46
CA LYS A 196 -6.87 -31.21 -15.37
C LYS A 196 -6.50 -32.68 -15.51
N ALA A 197 -6.50 -33.23 -16.74
CA ALA A 197 -5.94 -34.54 -17.03
C ALA A 197 -4.44 -34.62 -16.69
N LEU A 198 -3.68 -33.54 -16.95
CA LEU A 198 -2.26 -33.43 -16.60
C LEU A 198 -1.99 -33.19 -15.10
N LEU A 199 -3.01 -33.11 -14.23
CA LEU A 199 -2.83 -32.80 -12.80
C LEU A 199 -1.86 -33.75 -12.05
N PRO A 200 -1.85 -35.09 -12.25
CA PRO A 200 -0.86 -35.96 -11.61
C PRO A 200 0.57 -35.65 -12.06
N LEU A 201 0.78 -35.38 -13.35
CA LEU A 201 2.07 -35.01 -13.91
C LEU A 201 2.53 -33.64 -13.40
N ARG A 202 1.63 -32.66 -13.33
CA ARG A 202 1.90 -31.32 -12.75
C ARG A 202 2.33 -31.40 -11.29
N ILE A 203 1.70 -32.25 -10.48
CA ILE A 203 2.10 -32.50 -9.09
C ILE A 203 3.50 -33.13 -9.05
N LEU A 204 3.77 -34.17 -9.87
CA LEU A 204 5.07 -34.84 -9.91
C LEU A 204 6.22 -33.90 -10.35
N ILE A 205 5.98 -33.06 -11.36
CA ILE A 205 6.92 -32.03 -11.82
C ILE A 205 7.17 -31.01 -10.70
N SER A 206 6.11 -30.52 -10.05
CA SER A 206 6.22 -29.56 -8.95
C SER A 206 6.98 -30.11 -7.75
N LEU A 207 6.78 -31.40 -7.41
CA LEU A 207 7.53 -32.10 -6.35
C LEU A 207 9.00 -32.35 -6.71
N ARG A 208 9.33 -32.66 -7.97
CA ARG A 208 10.72 -32.89 -8.40
C ARG A 208 11.54 -31.60 -8.53
N LEU A 209 10.90 -30.48 -8.90
CA LEU A 209 11.59 -29.21 -9.14
C LEU A 209 11.60 -28.27 -7.92
N SER A 210 10.69 -28.40 -6.96
CA SER A 210 10.67 -27.53 -5.78
C SER A 210 11.97 -27.55 -4.94
N PRO A 211 12.72 -28.67 -4.78
CA PRO A 211 14.00 -28.66 -4.06
C PRO A 211 15.10 -27.91 -4.80
N PHE A 212 15.14 -28.05 -6.13
CA PHE A 212 16.06 -27.29 -6.98
C PHE A 212 15.76 -25.79 -6.92
N LEU A 213 14.48 -25.41 -7.05
CA LEU A 213 14.03 -24.01 -7.03
C LEU A 213 14.30 -23.36 -5.65
N ALA A 214 13.99 -24.06 -4.55
CA ALA A 214 14.27 -23.61 -3.19
C ALA A 214 15.78 -23.42 -2.92
N ASN A 215 16.61 -24.38 -3.33
CA ASN A 215 18.06 -24.28 -3.16
C ASN A 215 18.65 -23.17 -4.06
N ARG A 216 18.16 -23.02 -5.29
CA ARG A 216 18.61 -21.98 -6.23
C ARG A 216 18.23 -20.57 -5.79
N SER A 217 17.03 -20.34 -5.26
CA SER A 217 16.63 -18.99 -4.80
C SER A 217 17.50 -18.51 -3.63
N ILE A 218 17.80 -19.41 -2.69
CA ILE A 218 18.66 -19.09 -1.53
C ILE A 218 20.14 -18.96 -1.95
N LEU A 219 20.64 -19.77 -2.89
CA LEU A 219 21.98 -19.60 -3.46
C LEU A 219 22.13 -18.31 -4.28
N LEU A 220 21.09 -17.93 -5.05
CA LEU A 220 21.08 -16.68 -5.81
C LEU A 220 21.12 -15.48 -4.86
N ARG A 221 20.27 -15.48 -3.83
CA ARG A 221 20.26 -14.44 -2.78
C ARG A 221 21.61 -14.31 -2.06
N ARG A 222 22.32 -15.42 -1.84
CA ARG A 222 23.69 -15.42 -1.29
C ARG A 222 24.70 -14.87 -2.30
N ARG A 223 24.74 -15.36 -3.54
CA ARG A 223 25.69 -14.90 -4.57
C ARG A 223 25.54 -13.42 -4.92
N LEU A 224 24.31 -12.90 -5.00
CA LEU A 224 24.05 -11.47 -5.17
C LEU A 224 24.68 -10.68 -4.02
N LYS A 225 24.43 -11.08 -2.77
CA LYS A 225 25.02 -10.43 -1.58
C LYS A 225 26.56 -10.48 -1.52
N THR A 226 27.21 -11.43 -2.22
CA THR A 226 28.69 -11.50 -2.33
C THR A 226 29.27 -10.73 -3.53
N HIS A 227 28.60 -10.70 -4.68
CA HIS A 227 29.10 -9.97 -5.85
C HIS A 227 28.93 -8.44 -5.70
N TYR A 228 27.85 -7.97 -5.08
CA TYR A 228 27.65 -6.53 -4.82
C TYR A 228 28.76 -5.96 -3.93
N SER A 229 29.24 -6.73 -2.94
CA SER A 229 30.38 -6.36 -2.08
C SER A 229 31.76 -6.36 -2.75
N LEU A 230 31.87 -6.75 -4.03
CA LEU A 230 33.14 -6.79 -4.78
C LEU A 230 33.20 -5.79 -5.96
N LEU A 231 32.06 -5.28 -6.42
CA LEU A 231 31.98 -4.39 -7.58
C LEU A 231 32.04 -2.89 -7.24
N VAL A 232 32.07 -2.52 -5.95
CA VAL A 232 31.98 -1.13 -5.49
C VAL A 232 33.13 -0.78 -4.52
N PRO A 233 34.35 -0.55 -5.02
CA PRO A 233 35.49 -0.12 -4.20
C PRO A 233 35.45 1.41 -3.96
N PHE A 234 34.55 1.88 -3.08
CA PHE A 234 34.66 3.24 -2.54
C PHE A 234 35.50 3.24 -1.24
N PRO A 235 36.44 4.18 -1.07
CA PRO A 235 37.17 4.33 0.19
C PRO A 235 36.22 4.78 1.32
N PRO A 236 36.49 4.39 2.58
CA PRO A 236 35.71 4.87 3.71
C PRO A 236 35.86 6.38 3.87
N LEU A 237 34.72 7.09 4.01
CA LEU A 237 34.72 8.54 4.24
C LEU A 237 35.41 8.87 5.58
N PRO A 238 36.35 9.83 5.63
CA PRO A 238 37.23 10.04 6.78
C PRO A 238 36.58 10.89 7.89
N PHE A 239 35.45 10.42 8.44
CA PHE A 239 34.75 11.09 9.56
C PHE A 239 34.45 10.14 10.73
N ALA A 240 35.45 9.37 11.14
CA ALA A 240 35.42 8.67 12.42
C ALA A 240 35.73 9.65 13.58
N TYR A 241 34.70 10.01 14.36
CA TYR A 241 34.92 10.65 15.66
C TYR A 241 35.61 9.65 16.61
N PRO A 242 36.65 10.06 17.36
CA PRO A 242 37.27 9.17 18.34
C PRO A 242 36.31 8.88 19.51
N PRO A 243 36.23 7.63 20.00
CA PRO A 243 35.35 7.30 21.11
C PRO A 243 35.81 8.00 22.40
N ARG A 244 34.90 8.74 23.04
CA ARG A 244 35.14 9.38 24.35
C ARG A 244 35.45 8.30 25.42
N ARG A 245 36.73 8.13 25.74
CA ARG A 245 37.16 7.32 26.91
C ARG A 245 36.55 7.90 28.19
N ARG A 246 35.57 7.21 28.79
CA ARG A 246 35.23 7.41 30.20
C ARG A 246 36.39 6.83 31.04
N ARG A 247 36.81 7.54 32.10
CA ARG A 247 37.81 7.01 33.05
C ARG A 247 37.15 5.96 33.97
N PRO A 248 37.82 4.84 34.31
CA PRO A 248 37.24 3.77 35.10
C PRO A 248 37.54 3.89 36.60
N GLU A 249 36.94 4.87 37.30
CA GLU A 249 37.06 4.98 38.78
C GLU A 249 35.72 5.10 39.52
N GLU A 250 34.65 5.63 38.90
CA GLU A 250 33.34 5.78 39.54
C GLU A 250 32.44 4.54 39.38
N LEU A 251 32.86 3.40 39.92
CA LEU A 251 32.02 2.20 40.02
C LEU A 251 32.36 1.30 41.22
N ARG A 252 32.64 1.91 42.38
CA ARG A 252 32.63 1.19 43.67
C ARG A 252 31.21 1.03 44.20
N VAL A 253 30.79 -0.21 44.38
CA VAL A 253 29.54 -0.60 45.05
C VAL A 253 29.55 -0.08 46.49
N ARG A 254 28.44 0.52 46.93
CA ARG A 254 28.17 0.81 48.35
C ARG A 254 26.83 0.20 48.76
N THR A 255 26.88 -0.93 49.45
CA THR A 255 25.71 -1.61 50.03
C THR A 255 25.41 -1.09 51.44
N GLY A 256 24.13 -0.86 51.74
CA GLY A 256 23.62 -0.80 53.12
C GLY A 256 23.66 0.56 53.83
N SER A 257 22.58 1.34 53.71
CA SER A 257 22.05 2.25 54.76
C SER A 257 20.58 2.61 54.41
N PRO A 258 19.70 2.91 55.38
CA PRO A 258 18.29 3.24 55.12
C PRO A 258 18.11 4.68 54.60
N LEU A 259 16.98 4.92 53.91
CA LEU A 259 16.56 6.24 53.44
C LEU A 259 16.08 7.13 54.60
N PRO A 260 16.43 8.44 54.63
CA PRO A 260 15.82 9.40 55.53
C PRO A 260 14.39 9.80 55.05
N PRO A 261 13.51 10.25 55.96
CA PRO A 261 12.17 10.71 55.60
C PRO A 261 12.20 12.08 54.88
N VAL A 262 11.21 12.32 54.02
CA VAL A 262 10.98 13.63 53.40
C VAL A 262 10.03 14.44 54.27
N THR A 263 10.50 15.59 54.76
CA THR A 263 9.65 16.63 55.35
C THR A 263 9.43 17.78 54.36
N PRO A 264 8.27 18.47 54.39
CA PRO A 264 8.01 19.61 53.52
C PRO A 264 8.84 20.83 53.96
N ARG A 265 9.26 21.68 53.01
CA ARG A 265 9.90 22.95 53.31
C ARG A 265 8.87 24.05 53.58
N GLU A 266 8.78 24.48 54.82
CA GLU A 266 8.30 25.82 55.15
C GLU A 266 9.30 26.88 54.64
N SER A 267 8.84 28.10 54.39
CA SER A 267 9.66 29.21 53.91
C SER A 267 9.61 30.39 54.88
N GLN A 268 10.72 30.67 55.55
CA GLN A 268 10.91 31.83 56.43
C GLN A 268 12.13 32.65 55.98
N VAL A 269 11.84 33.88 55.56
CA VAL A 269 12.50 35.15 55.93
C VAL A 269 14.04 35.23 55.91
N GLN A 270 14.57 36.13 55.06
CA GLN A 270 15.50 37.17 55.54
C GLN A 270 15.50 38.44 54.67
N ASP A 271 14.90 39.49 55.25
CA ASP A 271 15.05 40.95 55.17
C ASP A 271 15.76 41.66 53.99
N GLY A 272 15.17 42.79 53.56
CA GLY A 272 15.70 43.62 52.46
C GLY A 272 15.09 45.03 52.30
N VAL A 273 15.18 45.88 53.34
CA VAL A 273 15.09 47.36 53.29
C VAL A 273 13.70 48.04 53.12
N GLN A 274 13.59 49.15 53.87
CA GLN A 274 12.60 50.26 53.95
C GLN A 274 12.16 50.90 52.62
N MET A 275 11.14 51.80 52.51
CA MET A 275 9.98 52.25 53.33
C MET A 275 9.15 53.24 52.47
N HIS A 276 7.80 53.21 52.52
CA HIS A 276 6.93 54.39 52.73
C HIS A 276 5.44 54.01 52.86
N GLU A 277 4.66 54.92 53.44
CA GLU A 277 3.18 54.96 53.55
C GLU A 277 2.42 54.84 52.18
N MET A 278 1.10 54.60 52.13
CA MET A 278 0.05 55.26 52.92
C MET A 278 -1.32 54.55 52.97
N ASP A 279 -2.01 54.78 54.09
CA ASP A 279 -3.44 54.69 54.43
C ASP A 279 -4.39 53.53 54.01
N ARG A 280 -5.16 53.15 55.04
CA ARG A 280 -6.48 52.51 55.05
C ARG A 280 -7.53 53.63 55.32
N PRO A 281 -8.83 53.51 54.99
CA PRO A 281 -9.72 52.71 55.86
C PRO A 281 -11.02 52.11 55.25
N ASP A 282 -11.77 51.47 56.15
CA ASP A 282 -13.24 51.25 56.18
C ASP A 282 -13.96 50.20 55.29
N GLY A 283 -15.05 49.69 55.87
CA GLY A 283 -16.07 48.80 55.26
C GLY A 283 -17.44 49.52 55.16
N PRO A 284 -18.62 48.90 55.41
CA PRO A 284 -18.88 47.62 56.08
C PRO A 284 -19.88 46.69 55.31
N THR A 285 -20.72 45.93 56.02
CA THR A 285 -21.50 44.77 55.57
C THR A 285 -23.00 45.01 55.26
N ARG A 286 -23.59 44.16 54.40
CA ARG A 286 -25.02 43.72 54.33
C ARG A 286 -25.15 42.61 53.26
N SER A 287 -25.64 41.40 53.56
CA SER A 287 -27.02 40.89 53.82
C SER A 287 -27.76 40.38 52.55
N THR A 288 -28.35 39.18 52.68
CA THR A 288 -29.03 38.30 51.69
C THR A 288 -30.48 38.75 51.33
N PRO A 289 -31.29 38.07 50.46
CA PRO A 289 -31.13 36.73 49.83
C PRO A 289 -31.52 36.59 48.33
N GLU A 290 -31.59 35.33 47.87
CA GLU A 290 -32.45 34.74 46.81
C GLU A 290 -32.46 35.33 45.37
N ASP A 291 -31.98 34.53 44.40
CA ASP A 291 -32.86 33.74 43.51
C ASP A 291 -32.08 32.59 42.83
N GLU A 292 -32.78 31.53 42.37
CA GLU A 292 -32.17 30.31 41.79
C GLU A 292 -32.22 30.26 40.25
N GLU A 293 -31.13 29.84 39.60
CA GLU A 293 -31.19 28.79 38.56
C GLU A 293 -29.83 28.08 38.41
N ALA A 294 -29.84 26.81 38.00
CA ALA A 294 -28.72 25.89 38.29
C ALA A 294 -27.86 25.48 37.07
N ASP A 295 -26.54 25.37 37.28
CA ASP A 295 -25.59 24.73 36.35
C ASP A 295 -25.39 23.23 36.70
N PRO A 296 -25.89 22.29 35.88
CA PRO A 296 -26.02 20.90 36.29
C PRO A 296 -24.84 20.02 35.85
N PHE A 297 -23.65 20.16 36.45
CA PHE A 297 -22.66 19.05 36.51
C PHE A 297 -21.60 19.12 37.65
N ALA A 298 -21.92 19.75 38.79
CA ALA A 298 -21.09 19.63 40.00
C ALA A 298 -21.46 18.36 40.82
N GLY A 299 -20.50 17.45 41.02
CA GLY A 299 -20.59 16.38 42.02
C GLY A 299 -20.34 14.96 41.51
N ARG A 300 -19.09 14.47 41.66
CA ARG A 300 -18.77 13.03 41.80
C ARG A 300 -17.35 12.76 42.36
N ASP A 301 -16.95 13.50 43.38
CA ASP A 301 -15.79 13.13 44.22
C ASP A 301 -16.16 11.96 45.14
N ALA A 302 -16.06 10.74 44.60
CA ALA A 302 -16.18 9.48 45.33
C ALA A 302 -15.42 8.39 44.58
N ILE A 303 -14.11 8.29 44.80
CA ILE A 303 -13.31 7.16 44.32
C ILE A 303 -13.48 6.01 45.31
N GLU A 304 -14.25 5.00 44.90
CA GLU A 304 -14.51 3.78 45.66
C GLU A 304 -13.23 2.92 45.76
N GLU A 305 -12.78 2.60 46.98
CA GLU A 305 -11.58 1.77 47.20
C GLU A 305 -11.83 0.32 46.79
N ILE A 306 -11.15 -0.13 45.72
CA ILE A 306 -11.18 -1.53 45.29
C ILE A 306 -10.16 -2.33 46.13
N PRO A 307 -10.57 -3.35 46.91
CA PRO A 307 -9.65 -4.12 47.73
C PRO A 307 -8.68 -4.97 46.88
N PRO A 308 -7.42 -5.16 47.32
CA PRO A 308 -6.41 -5.85 46.55
C PRO A 308 -6.67 -7.36 46.46
N SER A 309 -6.64 -7.92 45.25
CA SER A 309 -6.57 -9.38 45.03
C SER A 309 -5.12 -9.82 44.77
N PRO A 310 -4.67 -10.97 45.30
CA PRO A 310 -3.24 -11.26 45.44
C PRO A 310 -2.55 -11.78 44.16
N ASP A 311 -1.23 -11.56 44.14
CA ASP A 311 -0.21 -12.23 43.34
C ASP A 311 -0.52 -12.62 41.89
N ARG A 312 -0.13 -11.72 40.96
CA ARG A 312 0.40 -12.12 39.65
C ARG A 312 1.70 -11.42 39.35
N SER A 313 2.80 -12.15 39.50
CA SER A 313 4.16 -11.76 39.10
C SER A 313 4.33 -11.72 37.57
N ALA A 314 3.60 -10.82 36.93
CA ALA A 314 3.82 -10.45 35.54
C ALA A 314 5.12 -9.64 35.44
N THR A 315 6.22 -10.30 35.11
CA THR A 315 7.51 -9.67 34.85
C THR A 315 7.42 -8.75 33.63
N SER A 316 7.11 -7.47 33.90
CA SER A 316 7.16 -6.39 32.93
C SER A 316 8.60 -6.16 32.49
N VAL A 317 9.02 -6.90 31.47
CA VAL A 317 10.28 -6.67 30.78
C VAL A 317 10.22 -5.26 30.18
N LYS A 318 10.97 -4.32 30.75
CA LYS A 318 11.15 -2.98 30.17
C LYS A 318 11.50 -3.13 28.68
N PRO A 319 10.89 -2.34 27.78
CA PRO A 319 11.32 -2.35 26.38
C PRO A 319 12.81 -1.99 26.33
N PRO A 320 13.63 -2.71 25.52
CA PRO A 320 15.00 -2.31 25.28
C PRO A 320 15.04 -0.89 24.74
N THR A 321 15.95 -0.07 25.28
CA THR A 321 16.28 1.25 24.73
C THR A 321 16.75 1.14 23.28
N GLU A 322 16.54 2.20 22.50
CA GLU A 322 16.86 2.28 21.06
C GLU A 322 18.31 1.89 20.75
N SER A 323 18.54 0.74 20.11
CA SER A 323 19.83 0.41 19.46
C SER A 323 19.80 -0.80 18.50
N SER A 324 18.65 -1.18 17.94
CA SER A 324 18.57 -2.24 16.91
C SER A 324 17.91 -1.78 15.61
N GLY A 325 18.55 -0.81 14.95
CA GLY A 325 18.40 -0.66 13.50
C GLY A 325 18.91 -1.93 12.78
N PRO A 326 18.66 -2.06 11.46
CA PRO A 326 19.27 -3.12 10.67
C PRO A 326 20.81 -3.00 10.70
N PRO A 327 21.57 -4.09 10.49
CA PRO A 327 23.02 -4.01 10.40
C PRO A 327 23.42 -3.06 9.25
N PRO A 328 24.54 -2.33 9.32
CA PRO A 328 24.84 -1.22 8.38
C PRO A 328 24.90 -1.63 6.91
N GLY A 329 25.16 -2.91 6.59
CA GLY A 329 25.08 -3.44 5.22
C GLY A 329 23.66 -3.63 4.67
N GLU A 330 22.62 -3.59 5.51
CA GLU A 330 21.22 -3.57 5.09
C GLU A 330 20.70 -2.14 4.95
N GLU A 331 21.20 -1.17 5.73
CA GLU A 331 20.91 0.26 5.51
C GLU A 331 21.39 0.71 4.12
N VAL A 332 22.63 0.36 3.75
CA VAL A 332 23.17 0.59 2.40
C VAL A 332 22.30 -0.05 1.32
N LEU A 333 21.84 -1.30 1.53
CA LEU A 333 20.99 -2.01 0.56
C LEU A 333 19.65 -1.31 0.33
N ILE A 334 19.06 -0.69 1.36
CA ILE A 334 17.77 0.04 1.22
C ILE A 334 18.01 1.46 0.65
N VAL A 335 19.17 2.08 0.89
CA VAL A 335 19.62 3.30 0.20
C VAL A 335 19.96 3.03 -1.28
N GLU A 336 20.37 1.83 -1.65
CA GLU A 336 20.48 1.41 -3.06
C GLU A 336 19.12 1.05 -3.66
N PHE A 337 18.23 0.45 -2.87
CA PHE A 337 16.84 0.18 -3.29
C PHE A 337 16.12 1.48 -3.69
N SER A 338 16.26 2.58 -2.94
CA SER A 338 15.64 3.87 -3.33
C SER A 338 16.27 4.49 -4.58
N LYS A 339 17.55 4.24 -4.87
CA LYS A 339 18.19 4.69 -6.13
C LYS A 339 17.72 3.89 -7.34
N LEU A 340 17.44 2.59 -7.16
CA LEU A 340 17.13 1.66 -8.24
C LEU A 340 15.62 1.50 -8.53
N TYR A 341 14.77 1.86 -7.57
CA TYR A 341 13.31 1.78 -7.67
C TYR A 341 12.67 2.82 -8.63
N ASP A 342 13.26 4.01 -8.76
CA ASP A 342 12.51 5.22 -9.12
C ASP A 342 12.68 5.88 -10.52
N PRO A 343 13.75 5.72 -11.32
CA PRO A 343 13.88 6.50 -12.57
C PRO A 343 12.79 6.20 -13.62
N LEU A 344 12.10 5.07 -13.47
CA LEU A 344 10.86 4.69 -14.17
C LEU A 344 9.81 4.21 -13.16
N ASN A 345 9.68 4.91 -12.02
CA ASN A 345 8.63 4.71 -11.01
C ASN A 345 7.26 4.46 -11.67
N PRO A 346 6.37 3.59 -11.14
CA PRO A 346 5.06 3.29 -11.73
C PRO A 346 4.19 4.49 -12.13
N GLN A 347 4.38 5.69 -11.54
CA GLN A 347 3.74 6.93 -12.03
C GLN A 347 4.07 7.27 -13.50
N ALA A 348 5.23 6.86 -14.01
CA ALA A 348 5.74 7.18 -15.34
C ALA A 348 4.78 6.75 -16.46
N THR A 349 4.02 5.65 -16.29
CA THR A 349 3.01 5.17 -17.25
C THR A 349 2.12 6.30 -17.71
N SER A 350 1.54 7.04 -16.76
CA SER A 350 0.59 8.12 -17.03
C SER A 350 1.18 9.20 -17.95
N SER A 351 2.42 9.60 -17.69
CA SER A 351 3.15 10.63 -18.44
C SER A 351 3.74 10.14 -19.78
N MET A 352 4.09 8.85 -19.89
CA MET A 352 4.48 8.22 -21.16
C MET A 352 3.27 8.14 -22.10
N ASN A 353 2.13 7.66 -21.59
CA ASN A 353 0.90 7.49 -22.37
C ASN A 353 0.31 8.85 -22.77
N ALA A 354 0.38 9.87 -21.91
CA ALA A 354 0.01 11.24 -22.26
C ALA A 354 0.83 11.81 -23.44
N TYR A 355 2.14 11.54 -23.49
CA TYR A 355 2.98 12.00 -24.61
C TYR A 355 2.85 11.15 -25.88
N ALA A 356 2.40 9.90 -25.76
CA ALA A 356 2.01 9.07 -26.90
C ALA A 356 0.57 9.35 -27.39
N ALA A 357 -0.22 10.18 -26.69
CA ALA A 357 -1.65 10.34 -26.93
C ALA A 357 -1.99 10.89 -28.32
N SER A 358 -1.15 11.75 -28.91
CA SER A 358 -1.33 12.25 -30.29
C SER A 358 -1.14 11.17 -31.37
N LYS A 359 -0.46 10.06 -31.03
CA LYS A 359 -0.32 8.89 -31.90
C LYS A 359 -1.46 7.92 -31.67
N ALA A 360 -1.75 7.57 -30.41
CA ALA A 360 -2.88 6.71 -30.06
C ALA A 360 -4.23 7.28 -30.56
N SER A 361 -4.42 8.60 -30.50
CA SER A 361 -5.59 9.29 -31.04
C SER A 361 -5.77 9.08 -32.56
N ARG A 362 -4.66 9.13 -33.33
CA ARG A 362 -4.66 8.87 -34.78
C ARG A 362 -4.85 7.38 -35.08
N ASP A 363 -4.05 6.51 -34.46
CA ASP A 363 -4.08 5.06 -34.66
C ASP A 363 -5.44 4.42 -34.31
N LEU A 364 -6.20 5.03 -33.38
CA LEU A 364 -7.55 4.57 -32.97
C LEU A 364 -8.70 5.36 -33.63
N GLY A 365 -8.44 6.51 -34.27
CA GLY A 365 -9.47 7.39 -34.81
C GLY A 365 -10.39 8.01 -33.76
N VAL A 366 -9.83 8.44 -32.61
CA VAL A 366 -10.58 9.01 -31.47
C VAL A 366 -10.04 10.37 -31.06
N SER A 367 -10.90 11.21 -30.47
CA SER A 367 -10.49 12.51 -29.92
C SER A 367 -9.39 12.37 -28.87
N GLN A 368 -8.38 13.25 -28.93
CA GLN A 368 -7.28 13.31 -27.95
C GLN A 368 -7.79 13.44 -26.51
N THR A 369 -8.91 14.14 -26.26
CA THR A 369 -9.53 14.23 -24.93
C THR A 369 -9.93 12.86 -24.38
N LEU A 370 -10.36 11.93 -25.24
CA LEU A 370 -10.71 10.56 -24.86
C LEU A 370 -9.47 9.71 -24.54
N VAL A 371 -8.32 10.03 -25.13
CA VAL A 371 -7.03 9.40 -24.79
C VAL A 371 -6.47 9.98 -23.49
N ASN A 372 -6.56 11.30 -23.29
CA ASN A 372 -6.15 11.96 -22.04
C ASN A 372 -6.98 11.48 -20.83
N LEU A 373 -8.19 10.98 -21.04
CA LEU A 373 -9.00 10.32 -20.02
C LEU A 373 -8.35 9.03 -19.48
N ASP A 374 -7.53 8.33 -20.26
CA ASP A 374 -6.77 7.17 -19.81
C ASP A 374 -5.74 7.55 -18.73
N THR A 375 -4.93 8.57 -19.04
CA THR A 375 -3.98 9.19 -18.09
C THR A 375 -4.70 9.65 -16.81
N ALA A 376 -5.86 10.29 -16.96
CA ALA A 376 -6.67 10.72 -15.82
C ALA A 376 -7.16 9.52 -14.99
N LEU A 377 -7.68 8.46 -15.62
CA LEU A 377 -8.17 7.26 -14.93
C LEU A 377 -7.06 6.49 -14.21
N PHE A 378 -5.84 6.45 -14.78
CA PHE A 378 -4.66 5.90 -14.09
C PHE A 378 -4.37 6.66 -12.79
N LEU A 379 -4.32 7.99 -12.84
CA LEU A 379 -4.07 8.84 -11.66
C LEU A 379 -5.20 8.74 -10.63
N VAL A 380 -6.46 8.68 -11.08
CA VAL A 380 -7.63 8.44 -10.22
C VAL A 380 -7.52 7.08 -9.51
N GLY A 381 -7.15 6.02 -10.22
CA GLY A 381 -6.89 4.70 -9.61
C GLY A 381 -5.72 4.73 -8.61
N PHE A 382 -4.66 5.45 -8.93
CA PHE A 382 -3.49 5.64 -8.06
C PHE A 382 -3.88 6.33 -6.74
N GLY A 383 -4.73 7.35 -6.80
CA GLY A 383 -5.31 8.00 -5.62
C GLY A 383 -6.21 7.07 -4.81
N VAL A 384 -7.19 6.42 -5.46
CA VAL A 384 -8.18 5.53 -4.83
C VAL A 384 -7.54 4.37 -4.07
N ALA A 385 -6.42 3.83 -4.55
CA ALA A 385 -5.74 2.72 -3.88
C ALA A 385 -4.92 3.12 -2.65
N ALA A 386 -4.45 4.37 -2.52
CA ALA A 386 -3.53 4.75 -1.44
C ALA A 386 -4.12 4.58 -0.01
N PRO A 387 -5.39 4.96 0.28
CA PRO A 387 -6.03 4.66 1.57
C PRO A 387 -6.23 3.17 1.87
N ILE A 388 -6.22 2.32 0.83
CA ILE A 388 -6.38 0.86 0.95
C ILE A 388 -5.01 0.19 1.14
N ALA A 389 -3.98 0.71 0.47
CA ALA A 389 -2.62 0.20 0.47
C ALA A 389 -1.94 0.28 1.84
N ALA A 390 -2.14 1.38 2.58
CA ALA A 390 -1.50 1.57 3.87
C ALA A 390 -1.99 0.56 4.94
N PRO A 391 -3.30 0.43 5.23
CA PRO A 391 -3.81 -0.57 6.18
C PRO A 391 -3.51 -2.01 5.75
N LEU A 392 -3.49 -2.29 4.45
CA LEU A 392 -3.12 -3.61 3.94
C LEU A 392 -1.65 -3.96 4.27
N SER A 393 -0.74 -2.99 4.20
CA SER A 393 0.67 -3.20 4.57
C SER A 393 0.90 -3.37 6.07
N GLU A 394 0.12 -2.69 6.92
CA GLU A 394 0.14 -2.88 8.38
C GLU A 394 -0.34 -4.29 8.81
N LEU A 395 -1.23 -4.91 8.02
CA LEU A 395 -1.80 -6.22 8.33
C LEU A 395 -1.01 -7.37 7.67
N ALA A 396 -0.56 -7.20 6.42
CA ALA A 396 0.03 -8.25 5.61
C ALA A 396 1.57 -8.20 5.53
N GLY A 397 2.21 -7.15 6.04
CA GLY A 397 3.63 -6.86 5.83
C GLY A 397 3.86 -6.00 4.58
N ARG A 398 4.94 -5.23 4.58
CA ARG A 398 5.25 -4.27 3.51
C ARG A 398 5.68 -4.98 2.23
N ASN A 399 6.53 -6.00 2.35
CA ASN A 399 7.13 -6.68 1.20
C ASN A 399 6.10 -7.48 0.40
N MET A 400 5.19 -8.19 1.08
CA MET A 400 4.15 -8.95 0.37
C MET A 400 3.17 -8.06 -0.40
N VAL A 401 2.88 -6.85 0.11
CA VAL A 401 2.07 -5.86 -0.62
C VAL A 401 2.81 -5.38 -1.88
N TYR A 402 4.09 -5.03 -1.78
CA TYR A 402 4.89 -4.61 -2.95
C TYR A 402 4.98 -5.70 -4.03
N LEU A 403 5.21 -6.95 -3.64
CA LEU A 403 5.30 -8.08 -4.57
C LEU A 403 3.99 -8.33 -5.31
N VAL A 404 2.87 -8.37 -4.58
CA VAL A 404 1.54 -8.59 -5.18
C VAL A 404 1.13 -7.42 -6.05
N SER A 405 1.41 -6.18 -5.64
CA SER A 405 1.04 -5.00 -6.41
C SER A 405 1.88 -4.84 -7.68
N LEU A 406 3.21 -5.00 -7.61
CA LEU A 406 4.08 -4.94 -8.80
C LEU A 406 3.80 -6.08 -9.79
N ALA A 407 3.47 -7.28 -9.31
CA ALA A 407 3.06 -8.39 -10.18
C ALA A 407 1.71 -8.12 -10.86
N ALA A 408 0.71 -7.62 -10.14
CA ALA A 408 -0.57 -7.26 -10.72
C ALA A 408 -0.46 -6.09 -11.71
N PHE A 409 0.35 -5.08 -11.38
CA PHE A 409 0.69 -3.95 -12.25
C PHE A 409 1.35 -4.44 -13.56
N ALA A 410 2.45 -5.19 -13.49
CA ALA A 410 3.13 -5.70 -14.68
C ALA A 410 2.22 -6.56 -15.57
N LEU A 411 1.34 -7.39 -14.99
CA LEU A 411 0.37 -8.19 -15.74
C LEU A 411 -0.73 -7.35 -16.41
N LEU A 412 -1.15 -6.24 -15.79
CA LEU A 412 -2.13 -5.31 -16.38
C LEU A 412 -1.51 -4.46 -17.50
N GLU A 413 -0.26 -4.03 -17.35
CA GLU A 413 0.50 -3.33 -18.42
C GLU A 413 0.72 -4.25 -19.64
N VAL A 414 1.11 -5.52 -19.44
CA VAL A 414 1.13 -6.52 -20.52
C VAL A 414 -0.26 -6.69 -21.14
N GLY A 415 -1.32 -6.68 -20.33
CA GLY A 415 -2.70 -6.74 -20.79
C GLY A 415 -3.10 -5.55 -21.67
N ALA A 416 -2.75 -4.33 -21.27
CA ALA A 416 -2.95 -3.10 -22.04
C ALA A 416 -2.21 -3.16 -23.39
N ALA A 417 -0.91 -3.49 -23.35
CA ALA A 417 -0.05 -3.59 -24.52
C ALA A 417 -0.49 -4.69 -25.51
N SER A 418 -1.13 -5.76 -25.00
CA SER A 418 -1.62 -6.91 -25.77
C SER A 418 -3.09 -6.79 -26.24
N CYS A 419 -3.77 -5.66 -25.99
CA CYS A 419 -5.15 -5.43 -26.47
C CYS A 419 -5.19 -5.15 -27.98
N VAL A 420 -5.03 -6.19 -28.80
CA VAL A 420 -4.86 -6.07 -30.26
C VAL A 420 -6.11 -6.40 -31.09
N SER A 421 -6.87 -7.45 -30.76
CA SER A 421 -7.67 -8.17 -31.80
C SER A 421 -9.20 -8.25 -31.60
N ILE A 422 -9.71 -8.53 -30.39
CA ILE A 422 -11.08 -9.10 -30.20
C ILE A 422 -12.24 -8.09 -30.36
N ALA A 423 -11.96 -6.78 -30.51
CA ALA A 423 -12.99 -5.73 -30.58
C ALA A 423 -12.99 -4.97 -31.92
N SER A 424 -13.29 -5.68 -33.01
CA SER A 424 -13.57 -5.08 -34.32
C SER A 424 -14.79 -4.14 -34.26
N ARG A 425 -14.77 -3.08 -35.09
CA ARG A 425 -15.86 -2.11 -35.36
C ARG A 425 -16.26 -1.07 -34.28
N SER A 426 -15.52 -0.85 -33.18
CA SER A 426 -15.73 0.36 -32.36
C SER A 426 -14.54 0.78 -31.49
N SER A 427 -13.87 1.87 -31.87
CA SER A 427 -12.75 2.47 -31.13
C SER A 427 -13.15 2.94 -29.73
N ILE A 428 -14.36 3.48 -29.56
CA ILE A 428 -14.90 3.93 -28.26
C ILE A 428 -14.92 2.78 -27.25
N ARG A 429 -15.30 1.56 -27.68
CA ARG A 429 -15.32 0.37 -26.83
C ARG A 429 -13.91 -0.12 -26.45
N GLN A 430 -12.91 0.16 -27.29
CA GLN A 430 -11.51 -0.11 -26.97
C GLN A 430 -10.99 0.86 -25.91
N VAL A 431 -11.20 2.17 -26.06
CA VAL A 431 -10.72 3.15 -25.06
C VAL A 431 -11.41 2.98 -23.70
N PHE A 432 -12.70 2.62 -23.66
CA PHE A 432 -13.36 2.31 -22.37
C PHE A 432 -12.80 1.04 -21.71
N SER A 433 -12.33 0.07 -22.49
CA SER A 433 -11.65 -1.13 -21.96
C SER A 433 -10.23 -0.79 -21.47
N PHE A 434 -9.51 0.04 -22.22
CA PHE A 434 -8.17 0.55 -21.90
C PHE A 434 -8.18 1.35 -20.59
N GLY A 435 -9.06 2.35 -20.47
CA GLY A 435 -9.21 3.15 -19.24
C GLY A 435 -9.64 2.36 -18.00
N ILE A 436 -10.33 1.22 -18.16
CA ILE A 436 -10.58 0.28 -17.04
C ILE A 436 -9.29 -0.44 -16.64
N ILE A 437 -8.49 -0.91 -17.61
CA ILE A 437 -7.19 -1.54 -17.34
C ILE A 437 -6.28 -0.52 -16.65
N SER A 438 -6.17 0.71 -17.18
CA SER A 438 -5.34 1.78 -16.61
C SER A 438 -5.79 2.23 -15.22
N PHE A 439 -7.09 2.29 -14.93
CA PHE A 439 -7.59 2.52 -13.57
C PHE A 439 -7.13 1.41 -12.60
N PHE A 440 -7.22 0.14 -13.00
CA PHE A 440 -6.72 -0.96 -12.16
C PHE A 440 -5.19 -0.99 -12.10
N SER A 441 -4.50 -0.62 -13.18
CA SER A 441 -3.03 -0.53 -13.22
C SER A 441 -2.54 0.55 -12.26
N GLY A 442 -3.15 1.74 -12.29
CA GLY A 442 -2.96 2.80 -11.29
C GLY A 442 -3.24 2.33 -9.86
N CYS A 443 -4.30 1.54 -9.63
CA CYS A 443 -4.58 0.95 -8.32
C CYS A 443 -3.44 0.05 -7.81
N PHE A 444 -2.75 -0.69 -8.69
CA PHE A 444 -1.63 -1.56 -8.32
C PHE A 444 -0.24 -0.89 -8.41
N ALA A 445 -0.14 0.25 -9.10
CA ALA A 445 1.01 1.13 -9.13
C ALA A 445 1.19 1.95 -7.83
N SER A 446 0.09 2.21 -7.10
CA SER A 446 0.07 3.05 -5.90
C SER A 446 0.79 2.49 -4.66
N PRO A 447 0.58 1.22 -4.24
CA PRO A 447 1.11 0.71 -2.97
C PRO A 447 2.63 0.82 -2.79
N PRO A 448 3.47 0.59 -3.82
CA PRO A 448 4.91 0.79 -3.74
C PRO A 448 5.30 2.21 -3.32
N LEU A 449 4.68 3.24 -3.90
CA LEU A 449 5.00 4.64 -3.57
C LEU A 449 4.35 5.08 -2.24
N SER A 450 3.06 4.77 -2.04
CA SER A 450 2.32 5.23 -0.86
C SER A 450 2.91 4.69 0.45
N ASN A 451 3.34 3.43 0.43
CA ASN A 451 3.83 2.75 1.62
C ASN A 451 5.35 2.94 1.82
N ALA A 452 6.12 3.28 0.78
CA ALA A 452 7.56 3.57 0.90
C ALA A 452 7.83 4.79 1.79
N ALA A 453 7.04 5.86 1.68
CA ALA A 453 7.13 7.02 2.58
C ALA A 453 6.95 6.62 4.06
N ALA A 454 5.98 5.74 4.36
CA ALA A 454 5.81 5.19 5.69
C ALA A 454 6.93 4.21 6.08
N GLY A 455 7.52 3.49 5.12
CA GLY A 455 8.66 2.58 5.35
C GLY A 455 9.93 3.33 5.72
N ILE A 456 10.14 4.53 5.18
CA ILE A 456 11.22 5.44 5.61
C ILE A 456 11.02 5.87 7.08
N GLY A 457 9.76 5.97 7.53
CA GLY A 457 9.40 6.16 8.93
C GLY A 457 9.76 4.98 9.84
N ASP A 458 9.52 3.74 9.41
CA ASP A 458 9.84 2.54 10.19
C ASP A 458 11.35 2.26 10.33
N LEU A 459 12.14 2.65 9.32
CA LEU A 459 13.53 2.17 9.15
C LEU A 459 14.60 3.13 9.70
N TRP A 460 14.40 4.44 9.56
CA TRP A 460 15.41 5.46 9.90
C TRP A 460 14.97 6.37 11.05
N SER A 461 15.95 6.89 11.80
CA SER A 461 15.71 7.88 12.85
C SER A 461 15.23 9.22 12.27
N ALA A 462 14.58 10.03 13.09
CA ALA A 462 14.14 11.38 12.67
C ALA A 462 15.29 12.26 12.15
N ARG A 463 16.53 12.00 12.61
CA ARG A 463 17.78 12.62 12.15
C ARG A 463 18.08 12.22 10.70
N GLU A 464 18.19 10.93 10.41
CA GLU A 464 18.53 10.39 9.07
C GLU A 464 17.45 10.64 8.01
N ARG A 465 16.16 10.64 8.40
CA ARG A 465 15.04 10.98 7.50
C ARG A 465 15.23 12.32 6.80
N THR A 466 15.94 13.27 7.43
CA THR A 466 16.30 14.59 6.86
C THR A 466 17.16 14.49 5.59
N VAL A 467 17.87 13.38 5.39
CA VAL A 467 18.71 13.12 4.19
C VAL A 467 18.08 12.05 3.31
N VAL A 468 17.54 10.98 3.89
CA VAL A 468 16.96 9.86 3.13
C VAL A 468 15.65 10.26 2.43
N PHE A 469 14.76 10.98 3.11
CA PHE A 469 13.45 11.31 2.56
C PHE A 469 13.51 12.29 1.37
N PRO A 470 14.31 13.38 1.38
CA PRO A 470 14.39 14.27 0.21
C PRO A 470 15.01 13.59 -1.02
N VAL A 471 16.01 12.72 -0.83
CA VAL A 471 16.63 11.97 -1.93
C VAL A 471 15.63 11.00 -2.56
N PHE A 472 14.90 10.24 -1.76
CA PHE A 472 13.79 9.40 -2.22
C PHE A 472 12.69 10.21 -2.93
N ALA A 473 12.27 11.34 -2.35
CA ALA A 473 11.27 12.21 -2.94
C ALA A 473 11.71 12.79 -4.31
N ALA A 474 12.97 13.18 -4.46
CA ALA A 474 13.51 13.66 -5.72
C ALA A 474 13.44 12.56 -6.80
N PHE A 475 13.92 11.37 -6.49
CA PHE A 475 13.86 10.22 -7.39
C PHE A 475 12.41 9.86 -7.79
N GLY A 476 11.50 9.75 -6.82
CA GLY A 476 10.08 9.47 -7.08
C GLY A 476 9.30 10.57 -7.83
N LEU A 477 9.81 11.80 -7.88
CA LEU A 477 9.26 12.90 -8.68
C LEU A 477 9.94 13.04 -10.07
N ILE A 478 11.14 12.48 -10.25
CA ILE A 478 11.82 12.41 -11.56
C ILE A 478 11.08 11.45 -12.51
N GLY A 479 10.54 10.33 -12.01
CA GLY A 479 9.79 9.34 -12.80
C GLY A 479 8.71 9.94 -13.74
N PRO A 480 7.69 10.67 -13.23
CA PRO A 480 6.67 11.31 -14.08
C PRO A 480 7.22 12.43 -14.99
N CYS A 481 8.45 12.89 -14.78
CA CYS A 481 9.13 13.87 -15.65
C CYS A 481 9.99 13.22 -16.74
N LEU A 482 10.44 11.96 -16.56
CA LEU A 482 11.16 11.20 -17.58
C LEU A 482 10.21 10.49 -18.55
N GLY A 483 8.99 10.16 -18.11
CA GLY A 483 7.97 9.57 -18.98
C GLY A 483 7.69 10.34 -20.28
N PRO A 484 7.55 11.69 -20.26
CA PRO A 484 7.40 12.51 -21.47
C PRO A 484 8.57 12.41 -22.44
N VAL A 485 9.80 12.24 -21.94
CA VAL A 485 10.99 12.04 -22.77
C VAL A 485 10.85 10.74 -23.55
N ILE A 486 10.56 9.63 -22.85
CA ILE A 486 10.47 8.29 -23.43
C ILE A 486 9.24 8.18 -24.34
N GLY A 487 8.07 8.65 -23.89
CA GLY A 487 6.84 8.72 -24.67
C GLY A 487 7.00 9.53 -25.95
N GLY A 488 7.67 10.69 -25.89
CA GLY A 488 7.97 11.52 -27.07
C GLY A 488 8.89 10.83 -28.09
N TRP A 489 9.87 10.04 -27.63
CA TRP A 489 10.71 9.21 -28.51
C TRP A 489 9.91 8.07 -29.16
N ILE A 490 9.07 7.36 -28.40
CA ILE A 490 8.22 6.26 -28.92
C ILE A 490 7.20 6.82 -29.93
N ALA A 491 6.53 7.91 -29.60
CA ALA A 491 5.59 8.60 -30.47
C ALA A 491 6.22 8.94 -31.83
N SER A 492 7.44 9.48 -31.81
CA SER A 492 8.20 9.92 -32.99
C SER A 492 8.95 8.80 -33.74
N SER A 493 8.77 7.54 -33.36
CA SER A 493 9.38 6.37 -34.03
C SER A 493 8.39 5.69 -34.98
N SER A 494 8.85 4.77 -35.83
CA SER A 494 7.97 3.91 -36.66
C SER A 494 7.15 2.90 -35.83
N VAL A 495 7.46 2.78 -34.54
CA VAL A 495 6.90 1.82 -33.58
C VAL A 495 5.52 2.29 -33.07
N SER A 496 4.57 1.36 -32.89
CA SER A 496 3.20 1.65 -32.39
C SER A 496 3.21 2.26 -30.97
N TYR A 497 2.20 3.09 -30.66
CA TYR A 497 2.05 3.77 -29.36
C TYR A 497 2.09 2.80 -28.17
N ARG A 498 1.57 1.57 -28.31
CA ARG A 498 1.52 0.49 -27.31
C ARG A 498 2.89 0.09 -26.72
N TRP A 499 3.99 0.57 -27.31
CA TRP A 499 5.32 0.37 -26.74
C TRP A 499 5.61 1.20 -25.49
N THR A 500 4.79 2.20 -25.14
CA THR A 500 4.83 2.80 -23.81
C THR A 500 4.50 1.77 -22.73
N ASP A 501 3.37 1.08 -22.90
CA ASP A 501 2.88 0.01 -22.02
C ASP A 501 3.87 -1.18 -21.98
N TRP A 502 4.44 -1.57 -23.13
CA TRP A 502 5.47 -2.62 -23.16
C TRP A 502 6.74 -2.23 -22.38
N VAL A 503 7.30 -1.04 -22.61
CA VAL A 503 8.50 -0.57 -21.88
C VAL A 503 8.23 -0.53 -20.37
N GLN A 504 7.04 -0.08 -19.97
CA GLN A 504 6.67 -0.02 -18.57
C GLN A 504 6.44 -1.41 -17.96
N SER A 505 5.85 -2.36 -18.69
CA SER A 505 5.72 -3.75 -18.21
C SER A 505 7.07 -4.44 -18.00
N ILE A 506 8.06 -4.17 -18.86
CA ILE A 506 9.43 -4.69 -18.75
C ILE A 506 10.12 -4.09 -17.51
N TRP A 507 9.98 -2.77 -17.30
CA TRP A 507 10.51 -2.12 -16.10
C TRP A 507 9.84 -2.62 -14.80
N ALA A 508 8.52 -2.74 -14.80
CA ALA A 508 7.75 -3.28 -13.67
C ALA A 508 8.14 -4.71 -13.32
N LEU A 509 8.40 -5.56 -14.32
CA LEU A 509 8.91 -6.92 -14.12
C LEU A 509 10.35 -6.92 -13.58
N GLY A 510 11.21 -6.01 -14.06
CA GLY A 510 12.55 -5.79 -13.51
C GLY A 510 12.51 -5.39 -12.03
N LEU A 511 11.66 -4.43 -11.66
CA LEU A 511 11.43 -4.03 -10.28
C LEU A 511 10.86 -5.18 -9.42
N LEU A 512 9.93 -5.98 -9.96
CA LEU A 512 9.38 -7.14 -9.26
C LEU A 512 10.47 -8.17 -8.92
N ILE A 513 11.36 -8.48 -9.87
CA ILE A 513 12.49 -9.39 -9.68
C ILE A 513 13.48 -8.82 -8.65
N LEU A 514 13.74 -7.51 -8.68
CA LEU A 514 14.59 -6.81 -7.71
C LEU A 514 14.01 -6.87 -6.30
N VAL A 515 12.73 -6.51 -6.12
CA VAL A 515 12.02 -6.59 -4.82
C VAL A 515 12.07 -8.03 -4.29
N PHE A 516 11.77 -9.02 -5.14
CA PHE A 516 11.75 -10.43 -4.75
C PHE A 516 13.12 -10.99 -4.33
N THR A 517 14.22 -10.50 -4.92
CA THR A 517 15.57 -10.99 -4.62
C THR A 517 16.29 -10.22 -3.52
N SER A 518 16.12 -8.90 -3.48
CA SER A 518 16.87 -8.00 -2.59
C SER A 518 16.09 -7.53 -1.36
N LEU A 519 14.77 -7.29 -1.46
CA LEU A 519 14.02 -6.67 -0.36
C LEU A 519 13.62 -7.70 0.72
N ALA A 520 13.99 -7.43 1.96
CA ALA A 520 13.50 -8.16 3.14
C ALA A 520 12.13 -7.59 3.60
N GLU A 521 11.43 -8.31 4.48
CA GLU A 521 10.30 -7.67 5.18
C GLU A 521 10.82 -6.60 6.13
N THR A 522 10.25 -5.39 6.04
CA THR A 522 10.71 -4.20 6.76
C THR A 522 9.78 -3.80 7.91
N PHE A 523 8.55 -4.31 7.98
CA PHE A 523 7.58 -3.92 9.00
C PHE A 523 7.90 -4.50 10.39
N PRO A 524 8.28 -3.70 11.40
CA PRO A 524 8.76 -4.21 12.68
C PRO A 524 7.76 -5.10 13.45
N PRO A 525 6.44 -4.81 13.49
CA PRO A 525 5.46 -5.68 14.13
C PRO A 525 5.32 -7.07 13.51
N MET A 526 5.58 -7.22 12.19
CA MET A 526 5.58 -8.53 11.51
C MET A 526 6.82 -9.34 11.89
N ILE A 527 7.99 -8.71 11.89
CA ILE A 527 9.26 -9.31 12.32
C ILE A 527 9.17 -9.77 13.78
N LEU A 528 8.56 -8.95 14.65
CA LEU A 528 8.25 -9.32 16.04
C LEU A 528 7.24 -10.47 16.13
N GLY A 529 6.26 -10.54 15.23
CA GLY A 529 5.35 -11.68 15.05
C GLY A 529 6.10 -12.99 14.78
N TRP A 530 7.07 -12.97 13.86
CA TRP A 530 7.89 -14.14 13.52
C TRP A 530 8.86 -14.53 14.64
N LYS A 531 9.50 -13.55 15.30
CA LYS A 531 10.34 -13.78 16.49
C LYS A 531 9.54 -14.40 17.64
N ALA A 532 8.35 -13.86 17.95
CA ALA A 532 7.46 -14.43 18.96
C ALA A 532 7.01 -15.85 18.59
N ALA A 533 6.66 -16.11 17.32
CA ALA A 533 6.32 -17.46 16.85
C ALA A 533 7.47 -18.47 17.01
N ALA A 534 8.71 -18.06 16.76
CA ALA A 534 9.89 -18.90 16.98
C ALA A 534 10.14 -19.19 18.48
N ILE A 535 9.95 -18.19 19.36
CA ILE A 535 10.07 -18.37 20.81
C ILE A 535 8.99 -19.31 21.34
N ARG A 536 7.72 -19.14 20.93
CA ARG A 536 6.62 -20.08 21.27
C ARG A 536 6.93 -21.50 20.83
N ALA A 537 7.49 -21.67 19.62
CA ALA A 537 7.86 -22.99 19.09
C ALA A 537 9.04 -23.65 19.85
N ARG A 538 9.94 -22.86 20.45
CA ARG A 538 11.08 -23.37 21.24
C ARG A 538 10.71 -23.65 22.69
N ASN A 539 9.95 -22.75 23.32
CA ASN A 539 9.71 -22.76 24.77
C ASN A 539 8.35 -23.38 25.15
N GLN A 540 7.49 -23.69 24.17
CA GLN A 540 6.07 -24.11 24.34
C GLN A 540 5.15 -23.13 25.11
N ASP A 541 5.70 -22.04 25.64
CA ASP A 541 4.98 -21.01 26.38
C ASP A 541 4.16 -20.10 25.45
N SER A 542 2.84 -20.12 25.60
CA SER A 542 1.90 -19.34 24.79
C SER A 542 1.87 -17.84 25.12
N ARG A 543 2.47 -17.40 26.24
CA ARG A 543 2.41 -16.02 26.74
C ARG A 543 3.13 -15.00 25.85
N TYR A 544 4.08 -15.44 25.03
CA TYR A 544 4.81 -14.56 24.10
C TYR A 544 3.91 -14.13 22.92
N LEU A 545 3.35 -12.92 22.98
CA LEU A 545 2.55 -12.30 21.94
C LEU A 545 3.32 -11.14 21.28
N SER A 546 3.18 -10.95 19.96
CA SER A 546 3.64 -9.70 19.33
C SER A 546 2.62 -8.58 19.52
N PRO A 547 3.00 -7.29 19.37
CA PRO A 547 2.04 -6.18 19.48
C PRO A 547 0.84 -6.31 18.53
N LEU A 548 1.11 -6.78 17.30
CA LEU A 548 0.07 -7.04 16.30
C LEU A 548 -0.88 -8.18 16.75
N GLN A 549 -0.36 -9.25 17.35
CA GLN A 549 -1.19 -10.35 17.86
C GLN A 549 -1.99 -9.96 19.11
N ALA A 550 -1.39 -9.20 20.03
CA ALA A 550 -2.06 -8.65 21.20
C ALA A 550 -3.20 -7.69 20.82
N LYS A 551 -3.04 -6.91 19.74
CA LYS A 551 -4.11 -6.07 19.17
C LYS A 551 -5.24 -6.91 18.54
N HIS A 552 -4.91 -7.95 17.76
CA HIS A 552 -5.90 -8.87 17.19
C HIS A 552 -6.71 -9.63 18.25
N LEU A 553 -6.10 -9.98 19.38
CA LEU A 553 -6.80 -10.64 20.51
C LEU A 553 -7.82 -9.74 21.22
N ARG A 554 -7.79 -8.42 20.98
CA ARG A 554 -8.67 -7.44 21.64
C ARG A 554 -9.81 -6.91 20.75
N GLY A 555 -9.91 -7.33 19.48
CA GLY A 555 -10.95 -6.79 18.60
C GLY A 555 -11.13 -7.54 17.27
N SER A 556 -12.33 -7.43 16.69
CA SER A 556 -12.66 -8.06 15.41
C SER A 556 -11.87 -7.43 14.26
N TYR A 557 -11.14 -8.27 13.51
CA TYR A 557 -10.34 -7.90 12.33
C TYR A 557 -11.10 -7.00 11.35
N ARG A 558 -12.37 -7.32 11.04
CA ARG A 558 -13.21 -6.52 10.14
C ARG A 558 -13.50 -5.12 10.70
N ARG A 559 -13.66 -4.97 12.02
CA ARG A 559 -13.92 -3.68 12.66
C ARG A 559 -12.66 -2.81 12.68
N GLU A 560 -11.48 -3.37 12.97
CA GLU A 560 -10.24 -2.59 12.90
C GLU A 560 -9.87 -2.21 11.46
N LEU A 561 -10.01 -3.12 10.48
CA LEU A 561 -9.79 -2.80 9.07
C LEU A 561 -10.72 -1.67 8.59
N LEU A 562 -12.02 -1.74 8.89
CA LEU A 562 -12.96 -0.67 8.56
C LEU A 562 -12.61 0.65 9.26
N ARG A 563 -12.16 0.61 10.52
CA ARG A 563 -11.76 1.81 11.27
C ARG A 563 -10.49 2.44 10.69
N THR A 564 -9.47 1.66 10.35
CA THR A 564 -8.24 2.19 9.74
C THR A 564 -8.48 2.65 8.29
N LEU A 565 -9.43 2.06 7.56
CA LEU A 565 -9.89 2.59 6.25
C LEU A 565 -10.70 3.89 6.39
N ALA A 566 -11.39 4.12 7.51
CA ALA A 566 -12.12 5.36 7.76
C ALA A 566 -11.19 6.54 8.16
N ARG A 567 -10.13 6.29 8.94
CA ARG A 567 -9.20 7.32 9.44
C ARG A 567 -8.68 8.30 8.36
N PRO A 568 -8.25 7.87 7.15
CA PRO A 568 -7.87 8.81 6.10
C PRO A 568 -8.97 9.83 5.75
N PHE A 569 -10.24 9.39 5.68
CA PHE A 569 -11.36 10.29 5.37
C PHE A 569 -11.78 11.13 6.58
N GLU A 570 -11.67 10.60 7.81
CA GLU A 570 -11.85 11.37 9.04
C GLU A 570 -10.82 12.52 9.10
N MET A 571 -9.52 12.22 8.90
CA MET A 571 -8.45 13.21 8.90
C MET A 571 -8.57 14.19 7.72
N LEU A 572 -9.06 13.75 6.56
CA LEU A 572 -9.27 14.60 5.38
C LEU A 572 -10.23 15.77 5.65
N PHE A 573 -11.28 15.56 6.44
CA PHE A 573 -12.33 16.57 6.69
C PHE A 573 -12.29 17.20 8.09
N LEU A 574 -11.60 16.60 9.07
CA LEU A 574 -11.54 17.11 10.44
C LEU A 574 -10.23 17.84 10.77
N GLU A 575 -9.14 17.60 10.03
CA GLU A 575 -7.82 18.13 10.39
C GLU A 575 -7.40 19.30 9.45
N PRO A 576 -7.43 20.56 9.92
CA PRO A 576 -7.11 21.73 9.09
C PRO A 576 -5.65 21.71 8.60
N ILE A 577 -4.74 21.11 9.38
CA ILE A 577 -3.34 20.90 8.99
C ILE A 577 -3.25 20.05 7.71
N VAL A 578 -3.99 18.94 7.67
CA VAL A 578 -4.03 18.04 6.51
C VAL A 578 -4.62 18.78 5.31
N MET A 579 -5.75 19.48 5.48
CA MET A 579 -6.41 20.23 4.40
C MET A 579 -5.51 21.30 3.76
N CYS A 580 -4.80 22.11 4.55
CA CYS A 580 -3.96 23.17 4.01
C CYS A 580 -2.74 22.64 3.22
N PHE A 581 -2.02 21.65 3.76
CA PHE A 581 -0.91 21.02 3.03
C PHE A 581 -1.41 20.21 1.82
N LEU A 582 -2.59 19.61 1.91
CA LEU A 582 -3.22 18.92 0.79
C LEU A 582 -3.60 19.89 -0.33
N ALA A 583 -4.20 21.04 -0.03
CA ALA A 583 -4.53 22.04 -1.04
C ALA A 583 -3.28 22.47 -1.82
N TYR A 584 -2.16 22.68 -1.12
CA TYR A 584 -0.90 23.06 -1.77
C TYR A 584 -0.29 21.91 -2.59
N LEU A 585 -0.15 20.71 -2.01
CA LEU A 585 0.36 19.55 -2.75
C LEU A 585 -0.53 19.17 -3.94
N THR A 586 -1.84 19.43 -3.86
CA THR A 586 -2.78 19.26 -4.98
C THR A 586 -2.54 20.28 -6.08
N LEU A 587 -2.42 21.56 -5.75
CA LEU A 587 -2.11 22.59 -6.76
C LEU A 587 -0.83 22.26 -7.52
N VAL A 588 0.27 21.95 -6.82
CA VAL A 588 1.57 21.70 -7.47
C VAL A 588 1.56 20.41 -8.30
N PHE A 589 0.86 19.36 -7.86
CA PHE A 589 0.65 18.16 -8.69
C PHE A 589 -0.29 18.42 -9.88
N CYS A 590 -1.30 19.29 -9.76
CA CYS A 590 -2.14 19.71 -10.89
C CYS A 590 -1.33 20.48 -11.93
N VAL A 591 -0.36 21.30 -11.51
CA VAL A 591 0.60 21.94 -12.43
C VAL A 591 1.50 20.89 -13.09
N LEU A 592 2.05 19.93 -12.34
CA LEU A 592 2.91 18.87 -12.88
C LEU A 592 2.20 17.98 -13.91
N PHE A 593 1.03 17.45 -13.57
CA PHE A 593 0.28 16.56 -14.48
C PHE A 593 -0.47 17.33 -15.56
N GLY A 594 -0.89 18.57 -15.30
CA GLY A 594 -1.37 19.49 -16.33
C GLY A 594 -0.28 19.84 -17.35
N ALA A 595 0.99 19.99 -16.93
CA ALA A 595 2.10 20.27 -17.82
C ALA A 595 2.23 19.28 -18.99
N LEU A 596 1.85 18.01 -18.77
CA LEU A 596 1.88 16.95 -19.80
C LEU A 596 1.09 17.33 -21.07
N VAL A 597 0.05 18.16 -20.89
CA VAL A 597 -0.76 18.72 -21.98
C VAL A 597 -0.45 20.19 -22.21
N ALA A 598 -0.13 20.96 -21.16
CA ALA A 598 0.14 22.40 -21.28
C ALA A 598 1.40 22.70 -22.11
N TYR A 599 2.40 21.81 -22.15
CA TYR A 599 3.64 22.08 -22.89
C TYR A 599 3.40 22.33 -24.39
N SER A 600 2.40 21.70 -25.02
CA SER A 600 2.04 22.00 -26.42
C SER A 600 1.32 23.34 -26.62
N PHE A 601 0.86 23.99 -25.55
CA PHE A 601 0.32 25.35 -25.57
C PHE A 601 1.37 26.39 -25.18
N ILE A 602 2.26 26.07 -24.23
CA ILE A 602 3.36 26.93 -23.78
C ILE A 602 4.41 27.09 -24.88
N PHE A 603 4.82 25.99 -25.52
CA PHE A 603 5.86 26.01 -26.56
C PHE A 603 5.32 26.12 -28.00
N ALA A 604 4.03 26.39 -28.17
CA ALA A 604 3.40 26.57 -29.49
C ALA A 604 4.05 27.73 -30.30
N ALA A 605 4.50 28.80 -29.65
CA ALA A 605 5.20 29.91 -30.30
C ALA A 605 6.68 29.64 -30.64
N TYR A 606 7.14 28.39 -30.48
CA TYR A 606 8.42 27.89 -30.97
C TYR A 606 8.23 26.78 -32.03
N ASP A 607 7.04 26.73 -32.64
CA ASP A 607 6.59 25.70 -33.59
C ASP A 607 6.63 24.25 -33.05
N LEU A 608 6.59 24.08 -31.72
CA LEU A 608 6.64 22.78 -31.06
C LEU A 608 5.25 22.26 -30.68
N SER A 609 4.80 21.20 -31.38
CA SER A 609 3.53 20.51 -31.13
C SER A 609 3.71 19.03 -30.78
N LEU A 610 2.71 18.45 -30.09
CA LEU A 610 2.63 17.01 -29.83
C LEU A 610 2.37 16.16 -31.09
N GLU A 611 1.94 16.77 -32.19
CA GLU A 611 1.59 16.05 -33.42
C GLU A 611 2.77 15.95 -34.40
N GLN A 612 3.54 17.04 -34.55
CA GLN A 612 4.66 17.16 -35.47
C GLN A 612 6.01 16.86 -34.80
N THR A 613 6.20 17.31 -33.55
CA THR A 613 7.51 17.34 -32.87
C THR A 613 7.56 16.68 -31.47
N PRO A 614 6.83 15.59 -31.16
CA PRO A 614 6.74 15.08 -29.78
C PRO A 614 8.09 14.67 -29.15
N ARG A 615 9.09 14.24 -29.94
CA ARG A 615 10.48 13.99 -29.46
C ARG A 615 11.18 15.24 -28.92
N GLN A 616 10.95 16.41 -29.53
CA GLN A 616 11.55 17.67 -29.08
C GLN A 616 10.82 18.16 -27.83
N LEU A 617 9.48 18.23 -27.90
CA LEU A 617 8.63 18.64 -26.78
C LEU A 617 8.82 17.75 -25.54
N GLY A 618 9.10 16.45 -25.72
CA GLY A 618 9.36 15.51 -24.63
C GLY A 618 10.69 15.75 -23.92
N ARG A 619 11.71 16.29 -24.61
CA ARG A 619 13.01 16.65 -24.00
C ARG A 619 12.90 17.89 -23.10
N LEU A 620 11.99 18.80 -23.40
CA LEU A 620 11.77 20.03 -22.60
C LEU A 620 11.36 19.74 -21.15
N PHE A 621 10.76 18.57 -20.90
CA PHE A 621 10.38 18.13 -19.57
C PHE A 621 11.56 17.94 -18.61
N LEU A 622 12.79 17.76 -19.13
CA LEU A 622 14.01 17.63 -18.33
C LEU A 622 14.34 18.86 -17.47
N ALA A 623 13.75 20.03 -17.77
CA ALA A 623 13.86 21.21 -16.93
C ALA A 623 13.40 20.96 -15.48
N ILE A 624 12.28 20.24 -15.29
CA ILE A 624 11.73 20.00 -13.95
C ILE A 624 12.67 19.09 -13.12
N PRO A 625 13.17 17.94 -13.63
CA PRO A 625 14.24 17.15 -13.02
C PRO A 625 15.51 17.92 -12.66
N ILE A 626 15.96 18.85 -13.51
CA ILE A 626 17.12 19.70 -13.18
C ILE A 626 16.82 20.53 -11.92
N GLY A 627 15.62 21.09 -11.82
CA GLY A 627 15.11 21.73 -10.60
C GLY A 627 15.10 20.82 -9.37
N LEU A 628 14.58 19.59 -9.51
CA LEU A 628 14.55 18.57 -8.43
C LEU A 628 15.97 18.22 -7.95
N VAL A 629 16.92 18.04 -8.87
CA VAL A 629 18.33 17.69 -8.55
C VAL A 629 19.06 18.86 -7.90
N VAL A 630 18.93 20.08 -8.44
CA VAL A 630 19.51 21.30 -7.83
C VAL A 630 18.93 21.54 -6.44
N CYS A 631 17.62 21.36 -6.26
CA CYS A 631 17.01 21.39 -4.94
C CYS A 631 17.57 20.31 -4.03
N THR A 632 17.74 19.07 -4.48
CA THR A 632 18.31 18.00 -3.63
C THR A 632 19.73 18.37 -3.16
N ALA A 633 20.57 18.89 -4.06
CA ALA A 633 21.95 19.27 -3.75
C ALA A 633 22.06 20.44 -2.75
N ILE A 634 21.12 21.39 -2.77
CA ILE A 634 21.12 22.58 -1.89
C ILE A 634 20.33 22.33 -0.59
N LEU A 635 19.14 21.75 -0.70
CA LEU A 635 18.19 21.54 0.40
C LEU A 635 18.73 20.52 1.42
N VAL A 636 19.32 19.41 0.98
CA VAL A 636 19.73 18.32 1.89
C VAL A 636 20.84 18.74 2.86
N PRO A 637 21.95 19.39 2.44
CA PRO A 637 22.96 19.88 3.37
C PRO A 637 22.42 20.95 4.33
N LEU A 638 21.63 21.90 3.83
CA LEU A 638 21.07 22.99 4.63
C LEU A 638 20.08 22.46 5.68
N ALA A 639 19.12 21.62 5.28
CA ALA A 639 18.14 21.02 6.17
C ALA A 639 18.80 20.10 7.20
N TRP A 640 19.84 19.34 6.83
CA TRP A 640 20.61 18.53 7.78
C TRP A 640 21.27 19.40 8.86
N VAL A 641 21.99 20.46 8.48
CA VAL A 641 22.69 21.35 9.44
C VAL A 641 21.71 22.12 10.34
N ASP A 642 20.62 22.64 9.78
CA ASP A 642 19.58 23.34 10.53
C ASP A 642 18.84 22.40 11.50
N TYR A 643 18.53 21.17 11.08
CA TYR A 643 17.87 20.18 11.91
C TYR A 643 18.79 19.63 13.01
N GLN A 644 20.10 19.45 12.77
CA GLN A 644 21.06 19.11 13.85
C GLN A 644 21.04 20.19 14.93
N ARG A 645 21.26 21.46 14.54
CA ARG A 645 21.27 22.60 15.46
C ARG A 645 19.99 22.70 16.29
N CYS A 646 18.87 22.19 15.79
CA CYS A 646 17.60 22.20 16.50
C CYS A 646 17.33 20.93 17.32
N ILE A 647 17.87 19.76 16.96
CA ILE A 647 17.97 18.62 17.89
C ILE A 647 18.89 18.99 19.06
N ASP A 648 20.06 19.55 18.79
CA ASP A 648 21.05 19.91 19.81
C ASP A 648 20.51 20.97 20.80
N ARG A 649 19.72 21.94 20.29
CA ARG A 649 18.99 22.92 21.13
C ARG A 649 17.77 22.31 21.84
N ALA A 650 17.05 21.40 21.20
CA ALA A 650 15.88 20.76 21.80
C ALA A 650 16.29 19.83 22.94
N GLY A 651 17.34 19.01 22.79
CA GLY A 651 17.84 18.08 23.79
C GLY A 651 18.32 18.71 25.11
N LEU A 652 18.42 20.05 25.17
CA LEU A 652 18.68 20.83 26.39
C LEU A 652 17.39 21.26 27.12
N ARG A 653 16.20 20.99 26.58
CA ARG A 653 14.89 21.42 27.12
C ARG A 653 13.75 20.39 26.95
N PHE A 654 13.82 19.52 25.94
CA PHE A 654 12.79 18.56 25.53
C PHE A 654 13.43 17.26 25.01
N ALA A 655 12.69 16.15 25.02
CA ALA A 655 13.20 14.85 24.55
C ALA A 655 13.31 14.72 23.01
N THR A 656 12.58 15.57 22.26
CA THR A 656 12.49 15.53 20.79
C THR A 656 12.47 16.94 20.20
N ALA A 657 12.85 17.07 18.92
CA ALA A 657 12.76 18.33 18.20
C ALA A 657 11.32 18.60 17.72
N PRO A 658 10.83 19.86 17.77
CA PRO A 658 9.47 20.21 17.34
C PRO A 658 9.27 20.02 15.82
N PRO A 659 8.10 19.52 15.36
CA PRO A 659 7.86 19.26 13.94
C PRO A 659 7.93 20.55 13.10
N GLU A 660 7.60 21.71 13.66
CA GLU A 660 7.68 23.01 13.00
C GLU A 660 9.10 23.33 12.47
N ALA A 661 10.16 22.71 13.02
CA ALA A 661 11.53 22.81 12.49
C ALA A 661 11.65 22.34 11.03
N ARG A 662 10.77 21.45 10.54
CA ARG A 662 10.73 20.98 9.15
C ARG A 662 10.26 22.06 8.15
N LEU A 663 9.57 23.10 8.63
CA LEU A 663 8.90 24.08 7.77
C LEU A 663 9.80 25.25 7.35
N ARG A 664 10.90 25.53 8.07
CA ARG A 664 11.83 26.63 7.73
C ARG A 664 12.39 26.55 6.31
N ALA A 665 12.65 25.33 5.85
CA ALA A 665 13.11 25.08 4.48
C ALA A 665 12.02 25.44 3.44
N ALA A 666 10.76 25.08 3.71
CA ALA A 666 9.62 25.49 2.89
C ALA A 666 9.41 27.01 2.90
N MET A 667 9.47 27.68 4.06
CA MET A 667 9.24 29.12 4.19
C MET A 667 10.02 29.98 3.17
N ILE A 668 11.20 29.53 2.74
CA ILE A 668 11.98 30.17 1.68
C ILE A 668 11.73 29.48 0.33
N GLY A 669 11.92 28.16 0.22
CA GLY A 669 11.93 27.47 -1.07
C GLY A 669 10.57 27.35 -1.76
N THR A 670 9.44 27.48 -1.06
CA THR A 670 8.10 27.43 -1.70
C THR A 670 7.86 28.60 -2.66
N TRP A 671 8.47 29.76 -2.41
CA TRP A 671 8.39 30.94 -3.27
C TRP A 671 8.97 30.73 -4.68
N ALA A 672 9.82 29.70 -4.87
CA ALA A 672 10.29 29.32 -6.20
C ALA A 672 9.16 28.78 -7.10
N ILE A 673 8.05 28.26 -6.53
CA ILE A 673 6.89 27.79 -7.30
C ILE A 673 6.19 28.95 -8.03
N PRO A 674 5.65 30.00 -7.35
CA PRO A 674 5.04 31.13 -8.04
C PRO A 674 6.04 31.92 -8.89
N ALA A 675 7.29 32.08 -8.44
CA ALA A 675 8.32 32.76 -9.22
C ALA A 675 8.64 32.03 -10.54
N GLY A 676 8.79 30.71 -10.50
CA GLY A 676 9.01 29.88 -11.69
C GLY A 676 7.83 29.94 -12.67
N LEU A 677 6.59 29.89 -12.16
CA LEU A 677 5.39 29.94 -13.00
C LEU A 677 5.17 31.32 -13.64
N LEU A 678 5.44 32.42 -12.93
CA LEU A 678 5.42 33.77 -13.52
C LEU A 678 6.53 33.95 -14.56
N TRP A 679 7.73 33.42 -14.32
CA TRP A 679 8.82 33.43 -15.30
C TRP A 679 8.40 32.69 -16.56
N THR A 680 7.91 31.45 -16.45
CA THR A 680 7.43 30.68 -17.61
C THR A 680 6.27 31.38 -18.33
N ALA A 681 5.32 31.99 -17.60
CA ALA A 681 4.21 32.75 -18.20
C ALA A 681 4.71 33.82 -19.18
N TRP A 682 5.48 34.78 -18.67
CA TRP A 682 5.87 35.99 -19.40
C TRP A 682 7.08 35.81 -20.33
N THR A 683 7.69 34.62 -20.37
CA THR A 683 8.76 34.26 -21.32
C THR A 683 8.38 33.17 -22.32
N SER A 684 7.16 32.62 -22.24
CA SER A 684 6.63 31.64 -23.22
C SER A 684 6.17 32.26 -24.55
N ASP A 685 6.53 33.52 -24.80
CA ASP A 685 5.91 34.34 -25.85
C ASP A 685 6.46 34.14 -27.26
N GLY A 686 7.66 33.55 -27.39
CA GLY A 686 8.40 33.40 -28.64
C GLY A 686 9.39 34.54 -28.93
N ARG A 687 9.37 35.64 -28.16
CA ARG A 687 10.35 36.75 -28.27
C ARG A 687 11.67 36.40 -27.57
N TYR A 688 11.60 35.62 -26.48
CA TYR A 688 12.76 35.14 -25.74
C TYR A 688 13.24 33.77 -26.25
N SER A 689 14.54 33.48 -26.09
CA SER A 689 15.07 32.15 -26.37
C SER A 689 14.42 31.08 -25.48
N ILE A 690 14.14 29.90 -26.04
CA ILE A 690 13.46 28.76 -25.41
C ILE A 690 14.01 28.36 -24.02
N PHE A 691 15.27 28.67 -23.73
CA PHE A 691 15.88 28.46 -22.41
C PHE A 691 15.25 29.31 -21.28
N HIS A 692 14.59 30.44 -21.57
CA HIS A 692 13.94 31.27 -20.55
C HIS A 692 12.75 30.57 -19.88
N PRO A 693 11.72 30.09 -20.61
CA PRO A 693 10.63 29.34 -19.98
C PRO A 693 11.10 28.02 -19.36
N LEU A 694 12.15 27.39 -19.89
CA LEU A 694 12.79 26.21 -19.26
C LEU A 694 13.44 26.57 -17.91
N GLY A 695 14.04 27.76 -17.77
CA GLY A 695 14.54 28.27 -16.49
C GLY A 695 13.43 28.42 -15.45
N GLY A 696 12.28 29.00 -15.83
CA GLY A 696 11.09 29.05 -14.98
C GLY A 696 10.58 27.67 -14.55
N GLN A 697 10.57 26.70 -15.48
CA GLN A 697 10.16 25.32 -15.18
C GLN A 697 11.17 24.57 -14.26
N ALA A 698 12.47 24.88 -14.35
CA ALA A 698 13.46 24.38 -13.39
C ALA A 698 13.29 25.01 -12.00
N LEU A 699 12.98 26.31 -11.92
CA LEU A 699 12.70 27.00 -10.66
C LEU A 699 11.41 26.47 -10.00
N PHE A 700 10.37 26.18 -10.80
CA PHE A 700 9.18 25.43 -10.36
C PHE A 700 9.56 24.06 -9.77
N GLY A 701 10.41 23.29 -10.46
CA GLY A 701 10.90 21.99 -9.97
C GLY A 701 11.63 22.09 -8.63
N PHE A 702 12.44 23.15 -8.43
CA PHE A 702 13.11 23.39 -7.15
C PHE A 702 12.12 23.62 -6.00
N GLY A 703 11.15 24.51 -6.22
CA GLY A 703 10.13 24.80 -5.20
C GLY A 703 9.21 23.61 -4.93
N PHE A 704 8.91 22.83 -5.97
CA PHE A 704 8.08 21.62 -5.88
C PHE A 704 8.68 20.58 -4.94
N LEU A 705 9.96 20.22 -5.09
CA LEU A 705 10.60 19.27 -4.17
C LEU A 705 10.61 19.80 -2.74
N THR A 706 10.93 21.08 -2.54
CA THR A 706 10.91 21.71 -1.21
C THR A 706 9.52 21.60 -0.57
N CYS A 707 8.47 21.96 -1.30
CA CYS A 707 7.08 21.86 -0.85
C CYS A 707 6.72 20.41 -0.47
N PHE A 708 7.04 19.45 -1.33
CA PHE A 708 6.74 18.03 -1.10
C PHE A 708 7.43 17.51 0.16
N VAL A 709 8.75 17.73 0.27
CA VAL A 709 9.60 17.24 1.36
C VAL A 709 9.17 17.79 2.71
N SER A 710 9.04 19.11 2.84
CA SER A 710 8.66 19.72 4.12
C SER A 710 7.23 19.35 4.53
N SER A 711 6.28 19.28 3.60
CA SER A 711 4.90 18.89 3.91
C SER A 711 4.82 17.45 4.41
N TYR A 712 5.49 16.51 3.74
CA TYR A 712 5.51 15.10 4.16
C TYR A 712 6.21 14.91 5.51
N LEU A 713 7.39 15.51 5.71
CA LEU A 713 8.12 15.38 6.98
C LEU A 713 7.35 16.04 8.14
N TYR A 714 6.69 17.18 7.92
CA TYR A 714 5.84 17.82 8.93
C TYR A 714 4.64 16.95 9.32
N LEU A 715 3.95 16.33 8.34
CA LEU A 715 2.84 15.41 8.61
C LEU A 715 3.30 14.12 9.31
N ILE A 716 4.48 13.58 8.96
CA ILE A 716 5.08 12.41 9.64
C ILE A 716 5.37 12.73 11.10
N ASP A 717 6.11 13.82 11.36
CA ASP A 717 6.58 14.14 12.70
C ASP A 717 5.44 14.70 13.60
N SER A 718 4.37 15.30 13.03
CA SER A 718 3.21 15.80 13.79
C SER A 718 2.20 14.70 14.17
N TYR A 719 1.91 13.74 13.28
CA TYR A 719 0.88 12.72 13.50
C TYR A 719 1.43 11.37 13.96
N GLY A 720 2.74 11.11 13.84
CA GLY A 720 3.40 9.91 14.37
C GLY A 720 2.71 8.61 13.96
N HIS A 721 2.04 7.95 14.90
CA HIS A 721 1.32 6.69 14.64
C HIS A 721 0.13 6.83 13.68
N ALA A 722 -0.44 8.03 13.50
CA ALA A 722 -1.50 8.32 12.53
C ALA A 722 -0.97 8.83 11.18
N ALA A 723 0.35 9.03 11.03
CA ALA A 723 0.94 9.62 9.83
C ALA A 723 0.61 8.85 8.54
N ALA A 724 0.58 7.52 8.57
CA ALA A 724 0.21 6.71 7.39
C ALA A 724 -1.24 6.95 6.93
N SER A 725 -2.17 7.27 7.86
CA SER A 725 -3.54 7.65 7.53
C SER A 725 -3.60 9.07 6.94
N ALA A 726 -2.87 10.03 7.52
CA ALA A 726 -2.78 11.39 6.98
C ALA A 726 -2.15 11.43 5.58
N LEU A 727 -1.01 10.75 5.37
CA LEU A 727 -0.32 10.72 4.08
C LEU A 727 -1.14 10.01 2.99
N SER A 728 -1.91 8.97 3.32
CA SER A 728 -2.79 8.29 2.35
C SER A 728 -4.02 9.13 2.02
N ALA A 729 -4.57 9.90 2.97
CA ALA A 729 -5.60 10.91 2.71
C ALA A 729 -5.11 12.01 1.76
N VAL A 730 -3.90 12.53 2.00
CA VAL A 730 -3.25 13.52 1.14
C VAL A 730 -3.04 12.94 -0.27
N THR A 731 -2.57 11.70 -0.34
CA THR A 731 -2.30 11.01 -1.62
C THR A 731 -3.60 10.80 -2.43
N PHE A 732 -4.70 10.42 -1.77
CA PHE A 732 -5.99 10.18 -2.39
C PHE A 732 -6.52 11.39 -3.17
N LEU A 733 -6.77 12.51 -2.48
CA LEU A 733 -7.39 13.67 -3.13
C LEU A 733 -6.42 14.35 -4.13
N ARG A 734 -5.12 14.37 -3.82
CA ARG A 734 -4.10 14.95 -4.70
C ARG A 734 -4.12 14.31 -6.09
N TYR A 735 -4.05 12.97 -6.18
CA TYR A 735 -4.07 12.30 -7.49
C TYR A 735 -5.46 12.31 -8.15
N LEU A 736 -6.55 12.32 -7.36
CA LEU A 736 -7.92 12.45 -7.89
C LEU A 736 -8.10 13.78 -8.65
N VAL A 737 -7.71 14.90 -8.04
CA VAL A 737 -7.82 16.24 -8.66
C VAL A 737 -6.77 16.44 -9.76
N SER A 738 -5.55 15.89 -9.59
CA SER A 738 -4.50 15.96 -10.62
C SER A 738 -4.81 15.14 -11.87
N GLY A 739 -5.55 14.02 -11.74
CA GLY A 739 -6.14 13.33 -12.88
C GLY A 739 -7.16 14.22 -13.63
N GLY A 740 -7.98 14.97 -12.88
CA GLY A 740 -8.85 16.00 -13.44
C GLY A 740 -8.09 17.12 -14.17
N ALA A 741 -6.91 17.51 -13.69
CA ALA A 741 -6.09 18.55 -14.32
C ALA A 741 -5.64 18.20 -15.74
N VAL A 742 -5.40 16.93 -16.06
CA VAL A 742 -5.09 16.46 -17.43
C VAL A 742 -6.25 16.73 -18.40
N LEU A 743 -7.50 16.75 -17.89
CA LEU A 743 -8.71 17.01 -18.66
C LEU A 743 -9.08 18.50 -18.75
N PHE A 744 -8.94 19.27 -17.66
CA PHE A 744 -9.30 20.70 -17.67
C PHE A 744 -8.19 21.63 -18.19
N THR A 745 -6.93 21.16 -18.25
CA THR A 745 -5.82 21.96 -18.81
C THR A 745 -6.07 22.42 -20.26
N PRO A 746 -6.41 21.55 -21.24
CA PRO A 746 -6.61 22.00 -22.61
C PRO A 746 -7.69 23.08 -22.80
N PRO A 747 -8.91 23.03 -22.20
CA PRO A 747 -9.84 24.16 -22.27
C PRO A 747 -9.34 25.39 -21.50
N MET A 748 -8.69 25.24 -20.34
CA MET A 748 -8.14 26.37 -19.59
C MET A 748 -7.14 27.20 -20.43
N TYR A 749 -6.18 26.55 -21.09
CA TYR A 749 -5.20 27.24 -21.93
C TYR A 749 -5.80 27.83 -23.22
N ARG A 750 -6.90 27.26 -23.73
CA ARG A 750 -7.63 27.81 -24.88
C ARG A 750 -8.46 29.06 -24.55
N HIS A 751 -9.01 29.15 -23.34
CA HIS A 751 -9.87 30.27 -22.94
C HIS A 751 -9.11 31.41 -22.23
N LEU A 752 -8.11 31.11 -21.41
CA LEU A 752 -7.33 32.13 -20.68
C LEU A 752 -6.10 32.61 -21.46
N THR A 753 -5.68 31.89 -22.52
CA THR A 753 -4.33 31.95 -23.10
C THR A 753 -3.22 31.47 -22.13
N ARG A 754 -2.03 31.18 -22.67
CA ARG A 754 -0.89 30.62 -21.91
C ARG A 754 -0.42 31.52 -20.75
N GLU A 755 -0.44 32.84 -20.95
CA GLU A 755 0.14 33.82 -20.02
C GLU A 755 -0.74 33.95 -18.76
N TRP A 756 -2.06 34.11 -18.93
CA TRP A 756 -2.97 34.20 -17.80
C TRP A 756 -3.25 32.84 -17.15
N ALA A 757 -3.23 31.73 -17.91
CA ALA A 757 -3.34 30.39 -17.33
C ALA A 757 -2.18 30.10 -16.35
N LEU A 758 -0.93 30.40 -16.73
CA LEU A 758 0.22 30.27 -15.82
C LEU A 758 0.23 31.31 -14.71
N THR A 759 -0.16 32.56 -14.99
CA THR A 759 -0.25 33.63 -13.98
C THR A 759 -1.29 33.29 -12.90
N LEU A 760 -2.47 32.77 -13.26
CA LEU A 760 -3.49 32.31 -12.32
C LEU A 760 -2.96 31.20 -11.39
N LEU A 761 -2.29 30.19 -11.96
CA LEU A 761 -1.65 29.12 -11.20
C LEU A 761 -0.55 29.65 -10.27
N ALA A 762 0.20 30.67 -10.69
CA ALA A 762 1.19 31.33 -9.87
C ALA A 762 0.59 32.14 -8.72
N CYS A 763 -0.50 32.89 -8.95
CA CYS A 763 -1.21 33.62 -7.89
C CYS A 763 -1.76 32.66 -6.81
N LEU A 764 -2.33 31.52 -7.23
CA LEU A 764 -2.76 30.45 -6.32
C LEU A 764 -1.57 29.84 -5.56
N ALA A 765 -0.42 29.63 -6.23
CA ALA A 765 0.79 29.11 -5.59
C ALA A 765 1.43 30.11 -4.62
N ALA A 766 1.32 31.42 -4.87
CA ALA A 766 1.77 32.47 -3.97
C ALA A 766 0.89 32.53 -2.71
N ALA A 767 -0.44 32.47 -2.85
CA ALA A 767 -1.35 32.39 -1.72
C ALA A 767 -1.04 31.17 -0.82
N LEU A 768 -0.78 30.00 -1.42
CA LEU A 768 -0.42 28.79 -0.67
C LEU A 768 1.04 28.77 -0.16
N SER A 769 1.93 29.63 -0.68
CA SER A 769 3.30 29.81 -0.15
C SER A 769 3.32 30.45 1.25
N PHE A 770 2.22 31.05 1.71
CA PHE A 770 2.06 31.50 3.10
C PHE A 770 1.70 30.36 4.07
N VAL A 771 1.29 29.17 3.61
CA VAL A 771 0.87 28.06 4.47
C VAL A 771 1.99 27.56 5.40
N PRO A 772 3.25 27.37 4.95
CA PRO A 772 4.37 27.05 5.84
C PRO A 772 4.66 28.13 6.88
N TRP A 773 4.45 29.41 6.55
CA TRP A 773 4.62 30.53 7.48
C TRP A 773 3.55 30.50 8.57
N LEU A 774 2.28 30.30 8.19
CA LEU A 774 1.16 30.18 9.12
C LEU A 774 1.40 29.04 10.14
N PHE A 775 1.81 27.86 9.67
CA PHE A 775 2.10 26.72 10.56
C PHE A 775 3.41 26.85 11.35
N TYR A 776 4.38 27.65 10.90
CA TYR A 776 5.58 27.91 11.71
C TYR A 776 5.28 28.80 12.93
N PHE A 777 4.44 29.83 12.77
CA PHE A 777 4.11 30.75 13.86
C PHE A 777 2.91 30.31 14.72
N LEU A 778 1.87 29.72 14.12
CA LEU A 778 0.67 29.28 14.83
C LEU A 778 0.63 27.76 15.08
N GLY A 779 1.68 27.02 14.72
CA GLY A 779 1.73 25.55 14.75
C GLY A 779 1.23 24.92 16.05
N VAL A 780 1.74 25.36 17.20
CA VAL A 780 1.32 24.86 18.52
C VAL A 780 -0.17 25.10 18.78
N ARG A 781 -0.69 26.28 18.41
CA ARG A 781 -2.12 26.61 18.57
C ARG A 781 -2.99 25.77 17.64
N ILE A 782 -2.59 25.55 16.40
CA ILE A 782 -3.38 24.74 15.45
C ILE A 782 -3.28 23.24 15.78
N ARG A 783 -2.13 22.74 16.27
CA ARG A 783 -2.00 21.39 16.84
C ARG A 783 -2.91 21.19 18.07
N SER A 784 -3.12 22.23 18.90
CA SER A 784 -4.07 22.15 20.03
C SER A 784 -5.54 21.95 19.61
N TRP A 785 -5.88 22.15 18.33
CA TRP A 785 -7.22 21.87 17.77
C TRP A 785 -7.34 20.49 17.12
N SER A 786 -6.22 19.78 16.93
CA SER A 786 -6.19 18.44 16.36
C SER A 786 -6.63 17.38 17.36
N ARG A 787 -7.27 16.31 16.88
CA ARG A 787 -7.57 15.12 17.69
C ARG A 787 -6.53 14.01 17.58
N TRP A 788 -5.51 14.20 16.73
CA TRP A 788 -4.59 13.13 16.34
C TRP A 788 -3.09 13.52 16.38
N THR A 789 -2.72 14.79 16.57
CA THR A 789 -1.31 15.17 16.70
C THR A 789 -0.72 14.78 18.04
N LEU A 790 0.59 14.53 18.05
CA LEU A 790 1.38 14.57 19.27
C LEU A 790 1.55 16.04 19.72
N HIS A 791 1.49 16.29 21.04
CA HIS A 791 1.65 17.61 21.63
C HIS A 791 3.12 17.90 21.97
#